data_AF-A0A561TQ21-F1
#
_entry.id   AF-A0A561TQ21-F1
#
_cell.length_a   1.000
_cell.length_b   1.000
_cell.length_c   1.000
_cell.angle_alpha   90.00
_cell.angle_beta   90.00
_cell.angle_gamma   90.00
#
_symmetry.space_group_name_H-M   'P 1'
#
loop_
_entity.id
_entity.type
_entity.pdbx_description
1 polymer ?
#
loop_
_entity_poly.entity_id
_entity_poly.type
_entity_poly.pdbx_seq_one_letter_code
_entity_poly.pdbx_strand_id
1 'polypeptide(L)'
;MDDVRELLAEYGQCHSDEVSEPDRHRLLVNVVAALIRRTDAEATVDYHSPDDPAVFFELAGRDYLITVTAASGTDVAESARAAVRALDQRDLPPGVRWVLVCARTPAGAVDDGLRAVLGKRGVLFDRNHLEAAVCALVPLATLIRSAFRTPRPPYTPLHELLLQEPEEPAPALSLPTRPSGPVTVPARTEPGIVASVLLAGEDWPLPPSGLAWESAERALITTEAGLAEVDLQRGGVRWRLPLPGVYGAAVVLPDGAVCVPCGHAVVMWRDGELRPVGGGFEQHASLLLGPDASVWVLSGSGATFGAGTGSTLALTRLSDEVGEQQRFSIAFDAAVRSAYWLDERRFFLAASGHSAVVDLAVGTSVGGREDWTPTPVSYPGHMAGTGSDTVLVAGRAGSGIGVELHTVDAAAHKSDPVATVQLGEVLGLAQAPEGGPAYLLGSLPTNDVGVVHPVLVKITGHAPAVSQAVEEEPAPAPAADPYAAVRQQARGNRDDYALEKFPMPGGEGGMGIVHEAVHKPTGTVVAFKKPRSLREQLTARMLREIEVAQVLGGNRHVMPVLDSSPRAEWFVMPLAQDTAEHLQPQLQHDSQELRALVDAVAAALADAHRLGYLHRDIKPANILRLDDRWVLGDWGIVRRPRGQTTNPKRTGTKIGTAEFGAPELSVAPHNATPSSDIFSLAKVIGWLLTGIEPEANVPLLPAPGPWRSVVRQCTYRDPLQRPQTIAEFLDLVGRETSPHIDLPIARAQQLMTAAQEGDTNAAGRLLALAADHSDDYELYLDVLPNLEMKAAAPLLLANPEQALTLVHAMTGHVQGDGNGQPHWNESKRAIAWLRGVAVRAAREKQWELLEEAARGMCTWDAASNEWDQHDAIRDWLRQLRGQAAQILAAVLREYPDSAGHFADLTRERTVDMAIRGAINSATSG
;
A
#
# COMPACT_ATOMS: atom_id res chain seq x y z
N MET A 1 0.54 10.49 1.58
CA MET A 1 1.80 10.28 2.34
C MET A 1 2.29 11.57 2.95
N ASP A 2 2.35 12.67 2.20
CA ASP A 2 2.74 13.98 2.75
C ASP A 2 1.77 14.47 3.84
N ASP A 3 0.47 14.23 3.71
CA ASP A 3 -0.51 14.51 4.78
C ASP A 3 -0.24 13.74 6.09
N VAL A 4 0.32 12.52 6.02
CA VAL A 4 0.71 11.75 7.22
C VAL A 4 1.94 12.37 7.86
N ARG A 5 2.91 12.80 7.03
CA ARG A 5 4.15 13.44 7.49
C ARG A 5 3.88 14.83 8.09
N GLU A 6 2.95 15.58 7.51
CA GLU A 6 2.47 16.85 8.06
C GLU A 6 1.78 16.63 9.41
N LEU A 7 0.87 15.65 9.51
CA LEU A 7 0.23 15.30 10.77
C LEU A 7 1.23 14.83 11.85
N LEU A 8 2.26 14.06 11.46
CA LEU A 8 3.35 13.68 12.37
C LEU A 8 4.15 14.89 12.85
N ALA A 9 4.41 15.87 11.97
CA ALA A 9 5.10 17.10 12.34
C ALA A 9 4.23 17.99 13.25
N GLU A 10 2.93 18.09 12.99
CA GLU A 10 1.97 18.78 13.87
C GLU A 10 1.87 18.10 15.25
N TYR A 11 1.79 16.76 15.27
CA TYR A 11 1.83 16.00 16.52
C TYR A 11 3.16 16.21 17.26
N GLY A 12 4.29 16.22 16.53
CA GLY A 12 5.62 16.56 17.04
C GLY A 12 5.65 17.87 17.83
N GLN A 13 4.99 18.92 17.33
CA GLN A 13 4.89 20.21 18.02
C GLN A 13 4.15 20.14 19.37
N CYS A 14 3.31 19.13 19.59
CA CYS A 14 2.65 18.89 20.88
C CYS A 14 3.65 18.47 21.98
N HIS A 15 4.84 18.01 21.61
CA HIS A 15 5.89 17.66 22.56
C HIS A 15 6.75 18.86 22.98
N SER A 16 6.73 19.95 22.20
CA SER A 16 7.56 21.13 22.45
C SER A 16 7.18 21.86 23.74
N ASP A 17 8.18 22.10 24.59
CA ASP A 17 8.06 22.93 25.81
C ASP A 17 7.92 24.44 25.50
N GLU A 18 8.12 24.84 24.24
CA GLU A 18 7.96 26.24 23.81
C GLU A 18 6.48 26.62 23.58
N VAL A 19 5.59 25.64 23.46
CA VAL A 19 4.16 25.84 23.22
C VAL A 19 3.41 25.91 24.56
N SER A 20 2.57 26.92 24.73
CA SER A 20 1.75 27.07 25.93
C SER A 20 0.81 25.88 26.11
N GLU A 21 0.48 25.51 27.35
CA GLU A 21 -0.41 24.38 27.63
C GLU A 21 -1.79 24.49 26.94
N PRO A 22 -2.47 25.66 26.92
CA PRO A 22 -3.71 25.83 26.17
C PRO A 22 -3.55 25.66 24.65
N ASP A 23 -2.45 26.19 24.07
CA ASP A 23 -2.20 26.08 22.63
C ASP A 23 -1.89 24.65 22.22
N ARG A 24 -1.13 23.92 23.04
CA ARG A 24 -0.84 22.50 22.87
C ARG A 24 -2.10 21.64 22.96
N HIS A 25 -2.98 21.94 23.90
CA HIS A 25 -4.28 21.27 24.00
C HIS A 25 -5.12 21.48 22.73
N ARG A 26 -5.18 22.71 22.20
CA ARG A 26 -5.86 23.01 20.93
C ARG A 26 -5.24 22.27 19.74
N LEU A 27 -3.90 22.20 19.69
CA LEU A 27 -3.19 21.48 18.64
C LEU A 27 -3.52 19.98 18.65
N LEU A 28 -3.56 19.35 19.83
CA LEU A 28 -3.96 17.95 19.96
C LEU A 28 -5.40 17.71 19.50
N VAL A 29 -6.33 18.62 19.81
CA VAL A 29 -7.71 18.52 19.31
C VAL A 29 -7.75 18.64 17.78
N ASN A 30 -6.95 19.52 17.18
CA ASN A 30 -6.85 19.64 15.72
C ASN A 30 -6.30 18.36 15.08
N VAL A 31 -5.27 17.74 15.69
CA VAL A 31 -4.72 16.45 15.24
C VAL A 31 -5.79 15.36 15.28
N VAL A 32 -6.56 15.27 16.37
CA VAL A 32 -7.68 14.32 16.49
C VAL A 32 -8.76 14.57 15.44
N ALA A 33 -9.15 15.83 15.24
CA ALA A 33 -10.11 16.21 14.20
C ALA A 33 -9.63 15.82 12.79
N ALA A 34 -8.34 16.05 12.49
CA ALA A 34 -7.73 15.67 11.22
C ALA A 34 -7.73 14.15 11.02
N LEU A 35 -7.45 13.36 12.07
CA LEU A 35 -7.50 11.90 12.03
C LEU A 35 -8.90 11.36 11.69
N ILE A 36 -9.96 11.97 12.25
CA ILE A 36 -11.34 11.57 11.96
C ILE A 36 -11.73 11.89 10.52
N ARG A 37 -11.47 13.13 10.06
CA ARG A 37 -11.78 13.57 8.68
C ARG A 37 -11.10 12.73 7.61
N ARG A 38 -9.93 12.16 7.92
CA ARG A 38 -9.21 11.25 7.01
C ARG A 38 -9.88 9.90 6.83
N THR A 39 -10.68 9.47 7.81
CA THR A 39 -11.31 8.15 7.79
C THR A 39 -12.70 8.20 7.16
N ASP A 40 -13.41 9.32 7.32
CA ASP A 40 -14.72 9.56 6.71
C ASP A 40 -14.82 11.02 6.28
N ALA A 41 -14.84 11.26 4.97
CA ALA A 41 -14.86 12.60 4.39
C ALA A 41 -16.19 13.32 4.64
N GLU A 42 -17.26 12.58 4.95
CA GLU A 42 -18.58 13.12 5.27
C GLU A 42 -18.76 13.35 6.78
N ALA A 43 -17.78 12.97 7.61
CA ALA A 43 -17.82 13.22 9.05
C ALA A 43 -17.85 14.74 9.33
N THR A 44 -18.99 15.23 9.81
CA THR A 44 -19.15 16.60 10.26
C THR A 44 -18.41 16.79 11.58
N VAL A 45 -17.21 17.37 11.51
CA VAL A 45 -16.41 17.67 12.69
C VAL A 45 -16.71 19.07 13.19
N ASP A 46 -17.49 19.13 14.27
CA ASP A 46 -17.88 20.37 14.94
C ASP A 46 -17.11 20.58 16.25
N TYR A 47 -16.65 21.81 16.46
CA TYR A 47 -16.01 22.26 17.70
C TYR A 47 -17.05 22.84 18.64
N HIS A 48 -17.14 22.29 19.85
CA HIS A 48 -18.14 22.74 20.84
C HIS A 48 -17.97 24.20 21.26
N SER A 49 -16.75 24.57 21.68
CA SER A 49 -16.41 25.92 22.12
C SER A 49 -14.88 26.13 22.01
N PRO A 50 -14.40 27.37 21.74
CA PRO A 50 -12.98 27.69 21.82
C PRO A 50 -12.35 27.42 23.19
N ASP A 51 -13.15 27.51 24.26
CA ASP A 51 -12.70 27.37 25.65
C ASP A 51 -12.88 25.94 26.21
N ASP A 52 -13.55 25.06 25.48
CA ASP A 52 -13.77 23.64 25.84
C ASP A 52 -13.79 22.78 24.55
N PRO A 53 -12.62 22.63 23.88
CA PRO A 53 -12.55 22.06 22.55
C PRO A 53 -12.78 20.54 22.61
N ALA A 54 -13.87 20.11 21.96
CA ALA A 54 -14.22 18.71 21.78
C ALA A 54 -14.65 18.46 20.33
N VAL A 55 -14.42 17.25 19.84
CA VAL A 55 -14.69 16.83 18.46
C VAL A 55 -15.98 16.00 18.45
N PHE A 56 -17.03 16.56 17.86
CA PHE A 56 -18.25 15.80 17.53
C PHE A 56 -18.15 15.26 16.11
N PHE A 57 -18.60 14.03 15.89
CA PHE A 57 -18.70 13.47 14.54
C PHE A 57 -19.70 12.31 14.49
N GLU A 58 -20.29 12.09 13.32
CA GLU A 58 -21.08 10.89 13.03
C GLU A 58 -20.19 9.85 12.34
N LEU A 59 -20.32 8.59 12.72
CA LEU A 59 -19.66 7.47 12.05
C LEU A 59 -20.64 6.30 11.94
N ALA A 60 -21.02 5.95 10.71
CA ALA A 60 -22.00 4.91 10.38
C ALA A 60 -23.40 5.11 11.02
N GLY A 61 -23.87 6.35 11.19
CA GLY A 61 -25.18 6.62 11.79
C GLY A 61 -25.19 6.68 13.32
N ARG A 62 -24.00 6.71 13.94
CA ARG A 62 -23.80 6.89 15.39
C ARG A 62 -23.03 8.16 15.68
N ASP A 63 -23.48 8.90 16.68
CA ASP A 63 -22.82 10.12 17.15
C ASP A 63 -21.72 9.79 18.16
N TYR A 64 -20.55 10.40 17.96
CA TYR A 64 -19.39 10.28 18.82
C TYR A 64 -18.92 11.65 19.29
N LEU A 65 -18.39 11.67 20.52
CA LEU A 65 -17.75 12.82 21.12
C LEU A 65 -16.34 12.43 21.56
N ILE A 66 -15.32 13.11 21.05
CA ILE A 66 -13.94 12.98 21.55
C ILE A 66 -13.56 14.22 22.36
N THR A 67 -13.11 14.00 23.58
CA THR A 67 -12.43 15.00 24.40
C THR A 67 -10.97 14.59 24.56
N VAL A 68 -10.05 15.56 24.50
CA VAL A 68 -8.61 15.31 24.63
C VAL A 68 -8.12 15.90 25.95
N THR A 69 -7.17 15.29 26.63
CA THR A 69 -6.42 15.92 27.72
C THR A 69 -4.92 15.83 27.46
N ALA A 70 -4.22 16.94 27.75
CA ALA A 70 -2.77 17.07 27.64
C ALA A 70 -2.05 16.87 28.99
N ALA A 71 -2.78 16.51 30.05
CA ALA A 71 -2.22 16.29 31.38
C ALA A 71 -1.27 15.08 31.38
N SER A 72 -0.20 15.16 32.18
CA SER A 72 0.80 14.10 32.35
C SER A 72 1.03 13.78 33.82
N GLY A 73 1.26 12.50 34.16
CA GLY A 73 1.61 12.08 35.52
C GLY A 73 0.42 12.03 36.49
N THR A 74 0.59 12.52 37.72
CA THR A 74 -0.39 12.39 38.82
C THR A 74 -1.69 13.19 38.62
N ASP A 75 -1.75 14.06 37.62
CA ASP A 75 -2.91 14.91 37.30
C ASP A 75 -3.94 14.21 36.38
N VAL A 76 -3.59 13.08 35.75
CA VAL A 76 -4.46 12.43 34.75
C VAL A 76 -5.84 12.07 35.33
N ALA A 77 -5.90 11.55 36.56
CA ALA A 77 -7.17 11.21 37.20
C ALA A 77 -8.01 12.45 37.58
N GLU A 78 -7.37 13.57 37.93
CA GLU A 78 -8.07 14.83 38.22
C GLU A 78 -8.59 15.49 36.94
N SER A 79 -7.76 15.52 35.91
CA SER A 79 -8.12 15.94 34.55
C SER A 79 -9.25 15.09 33.96
N ALA A 80 -9.22 13.77 34.13
CA ALA A 80 -10.31 12.89 33.70
C ALA A 80 -11.61 13.14 34.49
N ARG A 81 -11.52 13.39 35.82
CA ARG A 81 -12.68 13.80 36.62
C ARG A 81 -13.24 15.15 36.18
N ALA A 82 -12.39 16.08 35.76
CA ALA A 82 -12.81 17.36 35.21
C ALA A 82 -13.51 17.18 33.85
N ALA A 83 -12.96 16.35 32.96
CA ALA A 83 -13.56 16.01 31.68
C ALA A 83 -14.93 15.35 31.85
N VAL A 84 -15.08 14.44 32.81
CA VAL A 84 -16.36 13.84 33.20
C VAL A 84 -17.36 14.89 33.69
N ARG A 85 -16.95 15.82 34.57
CA ARG A 85 -17.85 16.88 35.06
C ARG A 85 -18.28 17.81 33.93
N ALA A 86 -17.38 18.10 32.99
CA ALA A 86 -17.70 18.88 31.80
C ALA A 86 -18.66 18.12 30.88
N LEU A 87 -18.49 16.80 30.73
CA LEU A 87 -19.41 15.93 30.00
C LEU A 87 -20.82 15.97 30.61
N ASP A 88 -20.94 15.85 31.92
CA ASP A 88 -22.23 15.88 32.63
C ASP A 88 -22.94 17.25 32.53
N GLN A 89 -22.21 18.32 32.20
CA GLN A 89 -22.76 19.65 31.94
C GLN A 89 -23.20 19.84 30.48
N ARG A 90 -22.84 18.93 29.57
CA ARG A 90 -23.24 18.97 28.16
C ARG A 90 -24.61 18.30 28.01
N ASP A 91 -25.54 19.01 27.38
CA ASP A 91 -26.87 18.48 27.02
C ASP A 91 -26.72 17.60 25.78
N LEU A 92 -26.21 16.37 25.96
CA LEU A 92 -25.94 15.43 24.88
C LEU A 92 -27.20 14.64 24.47
N PRO A 93 -27.45 14.44 23.16
CA PRO A 93 -28.47 13.53 22.70
C PRO A 93 -28.31 12.11 23.29
N PRO A 94 -29.42 11.35 23.47
CA PRO A 94 -29.35 9.96 23.90
C PRO A 94 -28.53 9.11 22.92
N GLY A 95 -27.59 8.31 23.43
CA GLY A 95 -26.81 7.36 22.63
C GLY A 95 -25.46 7.87 22.11
N VAL A 96 -25.07 9.11 22.39
CA VAL A 96 -23.74 9.63 22.03
C VAL A 96 -22.64 8.85 22.75
N ARG A 97 -21.67 8.34 21.98
CA ARG A 97 -20.52 7.59 22.51
C ARG A 97 -19.34 8.52 22.81
N TRP A 98 -18.83 8.46 24.02
CA TRP A 98 -17.76 9.34 24.47
C TRP A 98 -16.38 8.65 24.48
N VAL A 99 -15.38 9.32 23.91
CA VAL A 99 -13.98 8.91 23.88
C VAL A 99 -13.13 9.95 24.60
N LEU A 100 -12.38 9.53 25.61
CA LEU A 100 -11.37 10.36 26.26
C LEU A 100 -9.98 10.01 25.75
N VAL A 101 -9.30 10.94 25.09
CA VAL A 101 -7.92 10.78 24.63
C VAL A 101 -6.96 11.43 25.62
N CYS A 102 -6.20 10.62 26.34
CA CYS A 102 -5.13 11.02 27.24
C CYS A 102 -3.78 10.98 26.51
N ALA A 103 -3.49 12.03 25.72
CA ALA A 103 -2.44 12.03 24.72
C ALA A 103 -1.00 11.85 25.27
N ARG A 104 -0.77 12.10 26.56
CA ARG A 104 0.56 12.00 27.22
C ARG A 104 0.64 10.91 28.28
N THR A 105 -0.43 10.14 28.47
CA THR A 105 -0.45 9.07 29.48
C THR A 105 0.12 7.80 28.86
N PRO A 106 1.20 7.21 29.43
CA PRO A 106 1.69 5.92 28.96
C PRO A 106 0.70 4.81 29.33
N ALA A 107 0.67 3.72 28.56
CA ALA A 107 -0.29 2.63 28.74
C ALA A 107 -0.31 2.07 30.18
N GLY A 108 0.86 1.93 30.80
CA GLY A 108 1.00 1.43 32.18
C GLY A 108 0.54 2.39 33.29
N ALA A 109 0.20 3.65 32.99
CA ALA A 109 -0.26 4.62 33.98
C ALA A 109 -1.79 4.68 34.13
N VAL A 110 -2.55 3.88 33.36
CA VAL A 110 -4.01 3.80 33.48
C VAL A 110 -4.40 2.86 34.62
N ASP A 111 -4.66 3.44 35.80
CA ASP A 111 -5.03 2.69 37.01
C ASP A 111 -6.55 2.44 37.14
N ASP A 112 -6.92 1.62 38.13
CA ASP A 112 -8.33 1.30 38.42
C ASP A 112 -9.15 2.53 38.87
N GLY A 113 -8.49 3.55 39.41
CA GLY A 113 -9.13 4.81 39.78
C GLY A 113 -9.61 5.59 38.55
N LEU A 114 -8.79 5.68 37.51
CA LEU A 114 -9.13 6.29 36.24
C LEU A 114 -10.22 5.50 35.50
N ARG A 115 -10.15 4.16 35.51
CA ARG A 115 -11.20 3.28 34.98
C ARG A 115 -12.54 3.49 35.68
N ALA A 116 -12.53 3.63 37.01
CA ALA A 116 -13.73 3.88 37.80
C ALA A 116 -14.38 5.24 37.49
N VAL A 117 -13.58 6.27 37.18
CA VAL A 117 -14.08 7.61 36.81
C VAL A 117 -14.86 7.57 35.49
N LEU A 118 -14.37 6.80 34.52
CA LEU A 118 -15.03 6.59 33.23
C LEU A 118 -16.31 5.76 33.38
N GLY A 119 -16.28 4.70 34.20
CA GLY A 119 -17.41 3.79 34.37
C GLY A 119 -17.86 3.21 33.03
N LYS A 120 -19.17 3.06 32.80
CA LYS A 120 -19.75 2.62 31.51
C LYS A 120 -20.01 3.77 30.51
N ARG A 121 -19.49 4.97 30.77
CA ARG A 121 -19.89 6.18 30.02
C ARG A 121 -19.08 6.42 28.75
N GLY A 122 -17.97 5.73 28.55
CA GLY A 122 -17.10 5.94 27.40
C GLY A 122 -15.83 5.09 27.43
N VAL A 123 -14.98 5.27 26.43
CA VAL A 123 -13.69 4.58 26.30
C VAL A 123 -12.52 5.54 26.46
N LEU A 124 -11.40 5.06 26.99
CA LEU A 124 -10.17 5.82 27.15
C LEU A 124 -9.10 5.34 26.19
N PHE A 125 -8.50 6.29 25.48
CA PHE A 125 -7.32 6.11 24.65
C PHE A 125 -6.13 6.77 25.32
N ASP A 126 -5.06 6.00 25.50
CA ASP A 126 -3.79 6.52 25.98
C ASP A 126 -2.93 7.06 24.82
N ARG A 127 -1.67 7.41 25.12
CA ARG A 127 -0.69 7.84 24.13
C ARG A 127 -0.52 6.84 22.99
N ASN A 128 -0.40 5.54 23.27
CA ASN A 128 -0.14 4.50 22.26
C ASN A 128 -1.30 4.42 21.25
N HIS A 129 -2.55 4.58 21.69
CA HIS A 129 -3.73 4.60 20.80
C HIS A 129 -3.70 5.78 19.83
N LEU A 130 -3.38 6.98 20.34
CA LEU A 130 -3.28 8.17 19.51
C LEU A 130 -2.11 8.06 18.53
N GLU A 131 -0.94 7.65 19.01
CA GLU A 131 0.25 7.45 18.18
C GLU A 131 0.04 6.39 17.09
N ALA A 132 -0.79 5.37 17.34
CA ALA A 132 -1.13 4.36 16.33
C ALA A 132 -1.90 4.97 15.16
N ALA A 133 -2.83 5.89 15.48
CA ALA A 133 -3.56 6.63 14.45
C ALA A 133 -2.69 7.66 13.73
N VAL A 134 -1.86 8.41 14.47
CA VAL A 134 -0.93 9.41 13.90
C VAL A 134 0.09 8.75 12.97
N CYS A 135 0.64 7.59 13.35
CA CYS A 135 1.58 6.84 12.53
C CYS A 135 0.94 6.17 11.30
N ALA A 136 -0.39 6.24 11.16
CA ALA A 136 -1.17 5.50 10.17
C ALA A 136 -1.00 3.97 10.27
N LEU A 137 -0.81 3.45 11.49
CA LEU A 137 -0.88 2.01 11.78
C LEU A 137 -2.31 1.50 11.63
N VAL A 138 -3.27 2.27 12.15
CA VAL A 138 -4.70 1.96 12.15
C VAL A 138 -5.49 3.28 12.16
N PRO A 139 -6.58 3.42 11.39
CA PRO A 139 -7.39 4.64 11.46
C PRO A 139 -7.98 4.86 12.86
N LEU A 140 -8.04 6.11 13.33
CA LEU A 140 -8.60 6.43 14.65
C LEU A 140 -10.05 5.95 14.78
N ALA A 141 -10.85 6.08 13.73
CA ALA A 141 -12.24 5.64 13.73
C ALA A 141 -12.35 4.10 13.89
N THR A 142 -11.43 3.34 13.32
CA THR A 142 -11.35 1.87 13.47
C THR A 142 -11.00 1.47 14.91
N LEU A 143 -10.07 2.19 15.56
CA LEU A 143 -9.78 2.00 16.98
C LEU A 143 -11.00 2.30 17.84
N ILE A 144 -11.69 3.42 17.59
CA ILE A 144 -12.90 3.82 18.33
C ILE A 144 -13.95 2.72 18.25
N ARG A 145 -14.29 2.27 17.03
CA ARG A 145 -15.23 1.17 16.82
C ARG A 145 -14.82 -0.08 17.58
N SER A 146 -13.55 -0.47 17.48
CA SER A 146 -13.00 -1.65 18.14
C SER A 146 -13.10 -1.55 19.66
N ALA A 147 -12.83 -0.39 20.25
CA ALA A 147 -12.89 -0.19 21.69
C ALA A 147 -14.31 -0.25 22.26
N PHE A 148 -15.33 0.12 21.47
CA PHE A 148 -16.74 -0.01 21.85
C PHE A 148 -17.32 -1.41 21.63
N ARG A 149 -16.56 -2.38 21.11
CA ARG A 149 -17.04 -3.77 20.98
C ARG A 149 -17.18 -4.44 22.36
N THR A 150 -18.36 -4.94 22.67
CA THR A 150 -18.65 -5.69 23.91
C THR A 150 -17.96 -7.07 23.86
N PRO A 151 -17.47 -7.64 24.99
CA PRO A 151 -17.50 -7.15 26.37
C PRO A 151 -16.19 -6.43 26.79
N ARG A 152 -15.71 -5.45 26.02
CA ARG A 152 -14.47 -4.76 26.36
C ARG A 152 -14.64 -3.78 27.54
N PRO A 153 -13.61 -3.67 28.41
CA PRO A 153 -13.58 -2.66 29.47
C PRO A 153 -13.41 -1.25 28.90
N PRO A 154 -13.69 -0.20 29.71
CA PRO A 154 -13.53 1.21 29.30
C PRO A 154 -12.12 1.58 28.83
N TYR A 155 -11.11 0.82 29.25
CA TYR A 155 -9.75 0.92 28.73
C TYR A 155 -9.29 -0.46 28.30
N THR A 156 -9.02 -0.62 27.01
CA THR A 156 -8.42 -1.82 26.42
C THR A 156 -7.07 -1.40 25.85
N PRO A 157 -5.95 -2.05 26.19
CA PRO A 157 -4.65 -1.65 25.67
C PRO A 157 -4.56 -1.88 24.15
N LEU A 158 -3.72 -1.11 23.47
CA LEU A 158 -3.64 -1.11 22.00
C LEU A 158 -3.41 -2.52 21.41
N HIS A 159 -2.57 -3.33 22.05
CA HIS A 159 -2.28 -4.67 21.56
C HIS A 159 -3.52 -5.59 21.61
N GLU A 160 -4.39 -5.48 22.63
CA GLU A 160 -5.65 -6.25 22.67
C GLU A 160 -6.66 -5.78 21.61
N LEU A 161 -6.53 -4.55 21.10
CA LEU A 161 -7.36 -4.03 20.03
C LEU A 161 -6.88 -4.48 18.64
N LEU A 162 -5.57 -4.63 18.44
CA LEU A 162 -4.95 -4.86 17.13
C LEU A 162 -4.49 -6.30 16.88
N LEU A 163 -4.08 -7.01 17.92
CA LEU A 163 -3.61 -8.39 17.76
C LEU A 163 -4.79 -9.30 17.50
N GLN A 164 -4.64 -10.16 16.50
CA GLN A 164 -5.64 -11.16 16.10
C GLN A 164 -4.93 -12.50 16.09
N GLU A 165 -5.48 -13.51 16.78
CA GLU A 165 -4.98 -14.88 16.57
C GLU A 165 -5.19 -15.24 15.10
N PRO A 166 -4.12 -15.51 14.32
CA PRO A 166 -4.27 -15.77 12.91
C PRO A 166 -5.04 -17.08 12.70
N GLU A 167 -5.92 -17.14 11.71
CA GLU A 167 -6.63 -18.37 11.33
C GLU A 167 -5.64 -19.49 10.94
N GLU A 168 -4.49 -19.09 10.38
CA GLU A 168 -3.40 -20.00 10.03
C GLU A 168 -2.41 -20.18 11.20
N PRO A 169 -1.89 -21.41 11.42
CA PRO A 169 -0.86 -21.63 12.43
C PRO A 169 0.44 -20.86 12.11
N ALA A 170 1.41 -20.81 13.02
CA ALA A 170 2.71 -20.27 12.63
C ALA A 170 3.44 -21.24 11.67
N PRO A 171 4.37 -20.77 10.80
CA PRO A 171 5.07 -21.64 9.86
C PRO A 171 5.71 -22.85 10.54
N ALA A 172 5.35 -24.07 10.14
CA ALA A 172 5.73 -25.29 10.85
C ALA A 172 7.18 -25.72 10.54
N LEU A 173 8.19 -25.04 11.11
CA LEU A 173 9.60 -25.43 10.97
C LEU A 173 10.01 -26.49 12.01
N SER A 174 10.60 -27.59 11.56
CA SER A 174 11.02 -28.71 12.41
C SER A 174 12.43 -29.19 12.08
N LEU A 175 13.06 -29.90 13.01
CA LEU A 175 14.32 -30.58 12.74
C LEU A 175 14.12 -31.61 11.61
N PRO A 176 15.10 -31.81 10.71
CA PRO A 176 14.95 -32.63 9.50
C PRO A 176 14.78 -34.15 9.74
N THR A 177 14.44 -34.61 10.95
CA THR A 177 14.25 -36.03 11.30
C THR A 177 12.82 -36.49 11.05
N ARG A 178 12.38 -36.57 9.78
CA ARG A 178 11.15 -37.28 9.40
C ARG A 178 11.42 -38.79 9.20
N PRO A 179 10.40 -39.67 9.34
CA PRO A 179 10.54 -41.08 9.02
C PRO A 179 10.89 -41.36 7.54
N SER A 180 10.79 -40.36 6.65
CA SER A 180 11.15 -40.41 5.23
C SER A 180 12.61 -40.05 4.91
N GLY A 181 13.45 -39.75 5.92
CA GLY A 181 14.86 -39.38 5.75
C GLY A 181 15.14 -37.87 5.86
N PRO A 182 16.41 -37.46 6.00
CA PRO A 182 16.77 -36.05 6.18
C PRO A 182 16.47 -35.23 4.92
N VAL A 183 15.79 -34.09 5.09
CA VAL A 183 15.67 -33.08 4.03
C VAL A 183 17.08 -32.58 3.71
N THR A 184 17.55 -32.84 2.49
CA THR A 184 18.87 -32.39 2.03
C THR A 184 18.68 -31.31 0.99
N VAL A 185 19.37 -30.18 1.17
CA VAL A 185 19.47 -29.12 0.17
C VAL A 185 20.89 -29.14 -0.37
N PRO A 186 21.11 -29.51 -1.64
CA PRO A 186 22.44 -29.50 -2.22
C PRO A 186 23.04 -28.09 -2.16
N ALA A 187 24.26 -27.98 -1.65
CA ALA A 187 25.01 -26.74 -1.60
C ALA A 187 26.44 -26.96 -2.13
N ARG A 188 26.94 -26.01 -2.91
CA ARG A 188 28.37 -25.90 -3.25
C ARG A 188 28.93 -24.76 -2.41
N THR A 189 30.00 -25.02 -1.66
CA THR A 189 30.62 -24.03 -0.76
C THR A 189 32.09 -23.86 -1.11
N GLU A 190 32.63 -22.68 -0.86
CA GLU A 190 34.07 -22.45 -0.92
C GLU A 190 34.81 -23.21 0.20
N PRO A 191 36.12 -23.48 0.05
CA PRO A 191 36.91 -24.21 1.05
C PRO A 191 36.82 -23.57 2.46
N GLY A 192 36.48 -24.38 3.47
CA GLY A 192 36.33 -23.92 4.86
C GLY A 192 34.93 -23.46 5.24
N ILE A 193 34.00 -23.37 4.28
CA ILE A 193 32.62 -22.95 4.51
C ILE A 193 31.70 -24.16 4.58
N VAL A 194 30.83 -24.19 5.60
CA VAL A 194 29.85 -25.25 5.83
C VAL A 194 28.44 -24.69 5.77
N ALA A 195 27.62 -25.23 4.87
CA ALA A 195 26.19 -24.96 4.78
C ALA A 195 25.40 -26.22 5.20
N SER A 196 24.57 -26.11 6.23
CA SER A 196 23.79 -27.22 6.77
C SER A 196 22.33 -26.83 6.97
N VAL A 197 21.41 -27.68 6.53
CA VAL A 197 19.97 -27.53 6.82
C VAL A 197 19.76 -27.65 8.32
N LEU A 198 19.25 -26.59 8.94
CA LEU A 198 18.95 -26.53 10.36
C LEU A 198 17.51 -26.95 10.62
N LEU A 199 16.56 -26.35 9.90
CA LEU A 199 15.13 -26.64 10.01
C LEU A 199 14.51 -26.74 8.61
N ALA A 200 13.48 -27.56 8.47
CA ALA A 200 12.65 -27.65 7.28
C ALA A 200 11.18 -27.66 7.67
N GLY A 201 10.35 -26.96 6.90
CA GLY A 201 8.93 -26.86 7.14
C GLY A 201 8.08 -27.61 6.12
N GLU A 202 6.79 -27.73 6.46
CA GLU A 202 5.74 -28.18 5.55
C GLU A 202 5.32 -27.08 4.59
N ASP A 203 4.57 -27.50 3.57
CA ASP A 203 3.79 -26.67 2.67
C ASP A 203 3.11 -25.54 3.42
N TRP A 204 3.45 -24.31 3.02
CA TRP A 204 2.99 -23.09 3.65
C TRP A 204 2.38 -22.16 2.60
N PRO A 205 1.15 -21.64 2.82
CA PRO A 205 0.39 -20.93 1.79
C PRO A 205 0.93 -19.52 1.46
N LEU A 206 1.65 -18.87 2.39
CA LEU A 206 2.10 -17.49 2.22
C LEU A 206 3.62 -17.31 2.45
N PRO A 207 4.39 -16.77 1.49
CA PRO A 207 5.83 -16.61 1.65
C PRO A 207 6.18 -15.67 2.82
N PRO A 208 7.07 -16.10 3.74
CA PRO A 208 7.71 -15.19 4.68
C PRO A 208 8.41 -14.01 3.97
N SER A 209 8.35 -12.84 4.59
CA SER A 209 8.91 -11.59 4.03
C SER A 209 10.18 -11.11 4.73
N GLY A 210 10.58 -11.75 5.83
CA GLY A 210 11.80 -11.38 6.55
C GLY A 210 12.27 -12.42 7.57
N LEU A 211 13.55 -12.33 7.93
CA LEU A 211 14.22 -13.14 8.95
C LEU A 211 15.07 -12.22 9.83
N ALA A 212 14.99 -12.39 11.15
CA ALA A 212 15.85 -11.70 12.11
C ALA A 212 16.47 -12.69 13.10
N TRP A 213 17.71 -12.44 13.50
CA TRP A 213 18.38 -13.21 14.53
C TRP A 213 18.15 -12.55 15.89
N GLU A 214 17.77 -13.32 16.90
CA GLU A 214 17.63 -12.83 18.28
C GLU A 214 18.73 -13.39 19.19
N SER A 215 18.98 -14.70 19.11
CA SER A 215 19.98 -15.37 19.93
C SER A 215 20.46 -16.66 19.28
N ALA A 216 21.44 -17.34 19.89
CA ALA A 216 21.88 -18.65 19.43
C ALA A 216 20.76 -19.71 19.44
N GLU A 217 19.68 -19.48 20.21
CA GLU A 217 18.54 -20.39 20.36
C GLU A 217 17.31 -19.93 19.58
N ARG A 218 17.23 -18.66 19.16
CA ARG A 218 16.00 -18.07 18.63
C ARG A 218 16.22 -17.19 17.41
N ALA A 219 15.32 -17.31 16.45
CA ALA A 219 15.17 -16.41 15.31
C ALA A 219 13.70 -15.98 15.16
N LEU A 220 13.47 -14.87 14.48
CA LEU A 220 12.15 -14.34 14.19
C LEU A 220 11.90 -14.39 12.68
N ILE A 221 10.72 -14.86 12.28
CA ILE A 221 10.26 -14.91 10.89
C ILE A 221 9.06 -13.98 10.75
N THR A 222 9.13 -13.05 9.81
CA THR A 222 8.03 -12.14 9.51
C THR A 222 7.17 -12.71 8.40
N THR A 223 5.86 -12.72 8.62
CA THR A 223 4.82 -13.14 7.68
C THR A 223 3.72 -12.07 7.65
N GLU A 224 2.85 -12.08 6.65
CA GLU A 224 1.72 -11.14 6.59
C GLU A 224 0.78 -11.25 7.80
N ALA A 225 0.67 -12.44 8.40
CA ALA A 225 -0.13 -12.70 9.60
C ALA A 225 0.53 -12.23 10.91
N GLY A 226 1.84 -12.02 10.93
CA GLY A 226 2.57 -11.63 12.14
C GLY A 226 4.04 -12.04 12.17
N LEU A 227 4.65 -11.82 13.34
CA LEU A 227 6.01 -12.21 13.66
C LEU A 227 6.02 -13.51 14.47
N ALA A 228 6.65 -14.53 13.90
CA ALA A 228 6.78 -15.85 14.49
C ALA A 228 8.18 -16.05 15.10
N GLU A 229 8.25 -16.58 16.31
CA GLU A 229 9.49 -17.00 16.96
C GLU A 229 9.78 -18.47 16.67
N VAL A 230 11.02 -18.76 16.28
CA VAL A 230 11.51 -20.10 15.90
C VAL A 230 12.59 -20.54 16.88
N ASP A 231 12.44 -21.74 17.45
CA ASP A 231 13.49 -22.39 18.25
C ASP A 231 14.50 -23.07 17.30
N LEU A 232 15.72 -22.52 17.27
CA LEU A 232 16.80 -22.97 16.38
C LEU A 232 17.40 -24.32 16.78
N GLN A 233 17.19 -24.80 18.01
CA GLN A 233 17.75 -26.05 18.50
C GLN A 233 16.77 -27.21 18.45
N ARG A 234 15.51 -26.96 18.82
CA ARG A 234 14.46 -27.98 18.92
C ARG A 234 13.56 -28.01 17.70
N GLY A 235 13.55 -26.94 16.90
CA GLY A 235 12.46 -26.65 15.98
C GLY A 235 11.19 -26.28 16.74
N GLY A 236 10.14 -25.97 16.00
CA GLY A 236 8.90 -25.44 16.55
C GLY A 236 8.85 -23.92 16.43
N VAL A 237 7.65 -23.44 16.14
CA VAL A 237 7.38 -22.05 15.84
C VAL A 237 6.13 -21.61 16.59
N ARG A 238 6.15 -20.40 17.14
CA ARG A 238 4.99 -19.79 17.83
C ARG A 238 4.86 -18.33 17.46
N TRP A 239 3.64 -17.80 17.44
CA TRP A 239 3.42 -16.37 17.28
C TRP A 239 4.01 -15.61 18.47
N ARG A 240 4.90 -14.66 18.18
CA ARG A 240 5.40 -13.69 19.17
C ARG A 240 4.62 -12.38 19.11
N LEU A 241 4.27 -11.95 17.90
CA LEU A 241 3.44 -10.79 17.64
C LEU A 241 2.47 -11.13 16.48
N PRO A 242 1.24 -11.57 16.78
CA PRO A 242 0.24 -11.86 15.77
C PRO A 242 -0.46 -10.56 15.32
N LEU A 243 0.29 -9.72 14.61
CA LEU A 243 -0.15 -8.44 14.09
C LEU A 243 -0.20 -8.51 12.55
N PRO A 244 -1.40 -8.48 11.94
CA PRO A 244 -1.53 -8.48 10.48
C PRO A 244 -0.90 -7.26 9.82
N GLY A 245 -0.37 -7.43 8.62
CA GLY A 245 0.22 -6.35 7.81
C GLY A 245 1.68 -6.01 8.15
N VAL A 246 2.32 -6.81 9.02
CA VAL A 246 3.76 -6.73 9.23
C VAL A 246 4.52 -7.30 8.04
N TYR A 247 5.69 -6.73 7.74
CA TYR A 247 6.51 -7.19 6.62
C TYR A 247 7.99 -6.89 6.81
N GLY A 248 8.84 -7.56 6.05
CA GLY A 248 10.29 -7.30 6.05
C GLY A 248 10.99 -7.84 7.30
N ALA A 249 12.31 -7.69 7.36
CA ALA A 249 13.09 -8.14 8.51
C ALA A 249 12.81 -7.25 9.74
N ALA A 250 12.53 -7.89 10.88
CA ALA A 250 12.44 -7.21 12.16
C ALA A 250 13.84 -6.82 12.67
N VAL A 251 13.90 -5.79 13.52
CA VAL A 251 15.12 -5.40 14.25
C VAL A 251 14.93 -5.76 15.72
N VAL A 252 15.88 -6.52 16.28
CA VAL A 252 15.91 -6.87 17.71
C VAL A 252 16.87 -5.91 18.41
N LEU A 253 16.37 -5.16 19.38
CA LEU A 253 17.14 -4.21 20.18
C LEU A 253 17.90 -4.93 21.31
N PRO A 254 19.02 -4.35 21.82
CA PRO A 254 19.81 -4.96 22.89
C PRO A 254 19.04 -5.21 24.18
N ASP A 255 17.97 -4.45 24.41
CA ASP A 255 17.10 -4.58 25.57
C ASP A 255 15.97 -5.62 25.39
N GLY A 256 15.96 -6.33 24.26
CA GLY A 256 15.01 -7.38 23.91
C GLY A 256 13.74 -6.90 23.20
N ALA A 257 13.57 -5.60 23.01
CA ALA A 257 12.45 -5.06 22.24
C ALA A 257 12.61 -5.39 20.74
N VAL A 258 11.49 -5.59 20.06
CA VAL A 258 11.48 -5.97 18.64
C VAL A 258 10.72 -4.93 17.84
N CYS A 259 11.38 -4.32 16.86
CA CYS A 259 10.76 -3.38 15.93
C CYS A 259 10.48 -4.05 14.59
N VAL A 260 9.31 -3.81 14.01
CA VAL A 260 8.91 -4.37 12.71
C VAL A 260 8.07 -3.35 11.91
N PRO A 261 8.27 -3.23 10.58
CA PRO A 261 7.37 -2.46 9.72
C PRO A 261 5.96 -3.07 9.72
N CYS A 262 4.94 -2.22 9.77
CA CYS A 262 3.53 -2.60 9.68
C CYS A 262 2.77 -1.56 8.86
N GLY A 263 2.38 -1.91 7.63
CA GLY A 263 1.85 -0.93 6.67
C GLY A 263 2.76 0.28 6.46
N HIS A 264 2.28 1.47 6.87
CA HIS A 264 3.01 2.74 6.79
C HIS A 264 3.71 3.15 8.10
N ALA A 265 3.61 2.30 9.12
CA ALA A 265 4.14 2.53 10.45
C ALA A 265 5.29 1.57 10.78
N VAL A 266 6.03 1.89 11.83
CA VAL A 266 6.92 0.96 12.52
C VAL A 266 6.39 0.78 13.93
N VAL A 267 6.27 -0.48 14.35
CA VAL A 267 5.82 -0.84 15.69
C VAL A 267 6.95 -1.50 16.45
N MET A 268 6.99 -1.24 17.75
CA MET A 268 7.88 -1.88 18.71
C MET A 268 7.05 -2.77 19.63
N TRP A 269 7.51 -4.00 19.81
CA TRP A 269 6.93 -4.98 20.71
C TRP A 269 7.92 -5.31 21.83
N ARG A 270 7.47 -5.14 23.07
CA ARG A 270 8.27 -5.46 24.26
C ARG A 270 7.37 -5.92 25.39
N ASP A 271 7.67 -7.08 25.98
CA ASP A 271 7.04 -7.57 27.21
C ASP A 271 5.49 -7.50 27.24
N GLY A 272 4.84 -7.72 26.09
CA GLY A 272 3.38 -7.66 25.96
C GLY A 272 2.83 -6.28 25.56
N GLU A 273 3.67 -5.27 25.43
CA GLU A 273 3.28 -3.92 25.03
C GLU A 273 3.62 -3.65 23.56
N LEU A 274 2.61 -3.21 22.80
CA LEU A 274 2.74 -2.74 21.43
C LEU A 274 2.77 -1.22 21.41
N ARG A 275 3.87 -0.64 20.92
CA ARG A 275 4.05 0.81 20.80
C ARG A 275 4.37 1.19 19.36
N PRO A 276 3.60 2.10 18.72
CA PRO A 276 3.99 2.73 17.47
C PRO A 276 5.21 3.63 17.72
N VAL A 277 6.25 3.51 16.90
CA VAL A 277 7.52 4.27 17.06
C VAL A 277 7.83 5.19 15.88
N GLY A 278 7.00 5.15 14.84
CA GLY A 278 7.11 6.07 13.71
C GLY A 278 6.11 5.75 12.61
N GLY A 279 5.88 6.72 11.72
CA GLY A 279 4.98 6.56 10.59
C GLY A 279 5.33 7.43 9.39
N GLY A 280 4.48 7.37 8.37
CA GLY A 280 4.68 8.12 7.11
C GLY A 280 5.74 7.49 6.20
N PHE A 281 5.92 6.17 6.31
CA PHE A 281 6.81 5.37 5.47
C PHE A 281 6.08 4.79 4.25
N GLU A 282 6.74 4.81 3.10
CA GLU A 282 6.28 4.13 1.89
C GLU A 282 6.26 2.60 2.09
N GLN A 283 5.45 1.90 1.30
CA GLN A 283 5.35 0.44 1.38
C GLN A 283 6.72 -0.21 1.11
N HIS A 284 6.99 -1.34 1.76
CA HIS A 284 8.27 -2.07 1.69
C HIS A 284 9.47 -1.33 2.31
N ALA A 285 9.22 -0.45 3.29
CA ALA A 285 10.29 0.12 4.10
C ALA A 285 11.12 -0.98 4.80
N SER A 286 12.42 -0.74 4.94
CA SER A 286 13.34 -1.66 5.61
C SER A 286 13.88 -1.05 6.89
N LEU A 287 13.98 -1.86 7.95
CA LEU A 287 14.57 -1.43 9.21
C LEU A 287 16.07 -1.70 9.23
N LEU A 288 16.80 -0.81 9.89
CA LEU A 288 18.20 -0.97 10.22
C LEU A 288 18.41 -0.71 11.71
N LEU A 289 19.26 -1.51 12.32
CA LEU A 289 19.79 -1.22 13.65
C LEU A 289 21.01 -0.31 13.51
N GLY A 290 20.91 0.91 14.04
CA GLY A 290 21.99 1.87 14.11
C GLY A 290 23.09 1.46 15.10
N PRO A 291 24.28 2.05 14.98
CA PRO A 291 25.44 1.73 15.82
C PRO A 291 25.24 2.08 17.30
N ASP A 292 24.40 3.09 17.59
CA ASP A 292 23.95 3.49 18.92
C ASP A 292 22.70 2.73 19.40
N ALA A 293 22.38 1.60 18.74
CA ALA A 293 21.14 0.84 18.91
C ALA A 293 19.85 1.62 18.60
N SER A 294 19.93 2.77 17.92
CA SER A 294 18.73 3.46 17.43
C SER A 294 18.12 2.75 16.23
N VAL A 295 16.80 2.86 16.06
CA VAL A 295 16.10 2.24 14.93
C VAL A 295 16.04 3.22 13.78
N TRP A 296 16.46 2.77 12.61
CA TRP A 296 16.40 3.56 11.38
C TRP A 296 15.49 2.87 10.37
N VAL A 297 14.83 3.69 9.56
CA VAL A 297 13.92 3.24 8.51
C VAL A 297 14.43 3.76 7.18
N LEU A 298 14.82 2.84 6.31
CA LEU A 298 15.01 3.15 4.90
C LEU A 298 13.66 3.06 4.21
N SER A 299 13.15 4.18 3.74
CA SER A 299 11.83 4.26 3.11
C SER A 299 11.84 5.26 1.97
N GLY A 300 11.10 4.93 0.93
CA GLY A 300 11.25 5.59 -0.36
C GLY A 300 11.90 4.67 -1.36
N SER A 301 11.80 5.04 -2.62
CA SER A 301 12.49 4.35 -3.69
C SER A 301 13.59 5.26 -4.23
N GLY A 302 14.82 4.76 -4.27
CA GLY A 302 15.89 5.44 -5.02
C GLY A 302 15.58 5.50 -6.52
N ALA A 303 14.70 4.62 -6.99
CA ALA A 303 14.00 4.72 -8.26
C ALA A 303 12.48 4.62 -8.04
N THR A 304 11.84 5.71 -7.63
CA THR A 304 10.41 5.88 -7.94
C THR A 304 10.39 6.25 -9.41
N PHE A 305 9.76 5.42 -10.22
CA PHE A 305 9.44 5.74 -11.61
C PHE A 305 9.13 7.22 -11.79
N GLY A 306 10.03 7.94 -12.47
CA GLY A 306 10.26 9.38 -12.38
C GLY A 306 9.04 10.29 -12.28
N ALA A 307 8.45 10.35 -11.08
CA ALA A 307 7.43 11.30 -10.72
C ALA A 307 8.09 12.51 -10.07
N GLY A 308 8.74 13.37 -10.88
CA GLY A 308 8.81 14.83 -10.70
C GLY A 308 9.27 15.46 -9.37
N THR A 309 9.71 14.70 -8.37
CA THR A 309 10.37 15.17 -7.16
C THR A 309 11.53 14.22 -6.92
N GLY A 310 12.72 14.74 -6.61
CA GLY A 310 13.93 13.92 -6.47
C GLY A 310 13.70 12.70 -5.57
N SER A 311 14.42 11.60 -5.84
CA SER A 311 14.53 10.39 -5.01
C SER A 311 13.80 10.52 -3.66
N THR A 312 12.65 9.86 -3.51
CA THR A 312 11.93 9.85 -2.21
C THR A 312 12.66 9.00 -1.18
N LEU A 313 13.69 8.26 -1.61
CA LEU A 313 14.57 7.49 -0.75
C LEU A 313 15.09 8.39 0.36
N ALA A 314 14.76 8.01 1.58
CA ALA A 314 15.28 8.66 2.74
C ALA A 314 15.58 7.61 3.79
N LEU A 315 16.59 7.93 4.58
CA LEU A 315 16.87 7.25 5.82
C LEU A 315 16.26 8.10 6.93
N THR A 316 15.32 7.54 7.68
CA THR A 316 14.68 8.22 8.82
C THR A 316 15.16 7.58 10.11
N ARG A 317 15.76 8.36 11.01
CA ARG A 317 16.03 7.93 12.38
C ARG A 317 14.76 8.06 13.19
N LEU A 318 14.34 6.98 13.84
CA LEU A 318 13.24 7.00 14.80
C LEU A 318 13.75 7.56 16.13
N SER A 319 12.86 8.25 16.84
CA SER A 319 13.10 8.83 18.15
C SER A 319 12.20 8.14 19.19
N ASP A 320 12.42 8.43 20.47
CA ASP A 320 11.56 7.90 21.52
C ASP A 320 10.14 8.48 21.47
N GLU A 321 9.98 9.68 20.91
CA GLU A 321 8.69 10.34 20.71
C GLU A 321 8.29 10.39 19.23
N VAL A 322 7.05 9.98 18.95
CA VAL A 322 6.46 10.04 17.61
C VAL A 322 6.34 11.50 17.19
N GLY A 323 6.76 11.82 15.97
CA GLY A 323 6.78 13.19 15.44
C GLY A 323 8.15 13.88 15.56
N GLU A 324 9.08 13.36 16.37
CA GLU A 324 10.47 13.86 16.47
C GLU A 324 11.46 13.12 15.55
N GLN A 325 10.95 12.34 14.60
CA GLN A 325 11.76 11.54 13.69
C GLN A 325 12.60 12.41 12.73
N GLN A 326 13.87 12.05 12.54
CA GLN A 326 14.81 12.79 11.70
C GLN A 326 14.94 12.15 10.33
N ARG A 327 14.50 12.84 9.27
CA ARG A 327 14.52 12.32 7.89
C ARG A 327 15.70 12.89 7.09
N PHE A 328 16.53 12.01 6.55
CA PHE A 328 17.67 12.31 5.69
C PHE A 328 17.38 11.84 4.27
N SER A 329 17.12 12.77 3.34
CA SER A 329 16.94 12.42 1.92
C SER A 329 18.24 11.89 1.33
N ILE A 330 18.18 10.69 0.73
CA ILE A 330 19.31 10.05 0.05
C ILE A 330 19.16 10.27 -1.44
N ALA A 331 20.20 10.83 -2.06
CA ALA A 331 20.29 10.94 -3.51
C ALA A 331 20.95 9.68 -4.07
N PHE A 332 20.14 8.68 -4.45
CA PHE A 332 20.61 7.44 -5.07
C PHE A 332 19.61 6.93 -6.12
N ASP A 333 19.97 7.03 -7.40
CA ASP A 333 19.13 6.65 -8.56
C ASP A 333 19.19 5.13 -8.86
N ALA A 334 18.88 4.32 -7.85
CA ALA A 334 18.80 2.87 -7.97
C ALA A 334 17.68 2.31 -7.06
N ALA A 335 17.08 1.19 -7.47
CA ALA A 335 16.13 0.48 -6.63
C ALA A 335 16.87 -0.16 -5.45
N VAL A 336 16.76 0.47 -4.28
CA VAL A 336 17.35 -0.03 -3.03
C VAL A 336 16.35 -0.91 -2.32
N ARG A 337 16.76 -2.10 -1.90
CA ARG A 337 15.89 -2.99 -1.11
C ARG A 337 16.33 -3.11 0.33
N SER A 338 17.63 -3.08 0.59
CA SER A 338 18.17 -3.25 1.93
C SER A 338 19.37 -2.35 2.13
N ALA A 339 19.66 -2.07 3.39
CA ALA A 339 20.79 -1.28 3.79
C ALA A 339 21.37 -1.82 5.09
N TYR A 340 22.65 -1.56 5.32
CA TYR A 340 23.36 -2.03 6.51
C TYR A 340 24.39 -1.00 6.97
N TRP A 341 24.50 -0.78 8.29
CA TRP A 341 25.50 0.13 8.85
C TRP A 341 26.88 -0.52 8.84
N LEU A 342 27.85 0.14 8.21
CA LEU A 342 29.25 -0.29 8.19
C LEU A 342 29.96 0.18 9.48
N ASP A 343 29.72 1.43 9.85
CA ASP A 343 30.22 2.05 11.08
C ASP A 343 29.30 3.20 11.54
N GLU A 344 29.79 4.05 12.44
CA GLU A 344 29.07 5.20 13.02
C GLU A 344 28.51 6.20 12.00
N ARG A 345 29.05 6.26 10.78
CA ARG A 345 28.74 7.32 9.80
C ARG A 345 28.49 6.80 8.39
N ARG A 346 28.98 5.60 8.09
CA ARG A 346 28.87 4.95 6.78
C ARG A 346 27.84 3.84 6.81
N PHE A 347 26.99 3.80 5.79
CA PHE A 347 26.08 2.68 5.57
C PHE A 347 26.11 2.24 4.10
N PHE A 348 25.95 0.93 3.92
CA PHE A 348 25.95 0.24 2.65
C PHE A 348 24.52 0.08 2.15
N LEU A 349 24.28 0.43 0.89
CA LEU A 349 23.01 0.28 0.19
C LEU A 349 23.13 -0.83 -0.85
N ALA A 350 22.31 -1.88 -0.76
CA ALA A 350 22.22 -2.87 -1.84
C ALA A 350 21.10 -2.52 -2.81
N ALA A 351 21.48 -2.44 -4.08
CA ALA A 351 20.59 -2.23 -5.22
C ALA A 351 20.80 -3.31 -6.30
N SER A 352 19.95 -3.32 -7.34
CA SER A 352 20.02 -4.30 -8.42
C SER A 352 21.37 -4.26 -9.16
N GLY A 353 22.20 -5.29 -8.95
CA GLY A 353 23.50 -5.46 -9.62
C GLY A 353 24.62 -4.53 -9.12
N HIS A 354 24.31 -3.57 -8.26
CA HIS A 354 25.26 -2.59 -7.74
C HIS A 354 24.94 -2.26 -6.29
N SER A 355 25.94 -1.85 -5.53
CA SER A 355 25.78 -1.38 -4.16
C SER A 355 26.64 -0.15 -3.94
N ALA A 356 26.27 0.71 -3.01
CA ALA A 356 27.00 1.95 -2.77
C ALA A 356 27.13 2.20 -1.28
N VAL A 357 28.18 2.91 -0.88
CA VAL A 357 28.36 3.39 0.48
C VAL A 357 27.94 4.84 0.55
N VAL A 358 27.12 5.19 1.53
CA VAL A 358 26.83 6.58 1.89
C VAL A 358 27.58 6.91 3.17
N ASP A 359 28.33 8.01 3.15
CA ASP A 359 28.97 8.58 4.34
C ASP A 359 28.26 9.87 4.76
N LEU A 360 27.50 9.82 5.85
CA LEU A 360 26.78 10.96 6.39
C LEU A 360 27.69 12.14 6.80
N ALA A 361 29.00 11.92 6.96
CA ALA A 361 29.98 12.99 7.16
C ALA A 361 30.19 13.86 5.93
N VAL A 362 30.13 13.24 4.75
CA VAL A 362 30.42 13.86 3.46
C VAL A 362 29.13 14.41 2.84
N GLY A 363 28.05 13.66 2.97
CA GLY A 363 26.72 14.06 2.53
C GLY A 363 25.78 12.87 2.37
N THR A 364 24.57 13.10 1.89
CA THR A 364 23.57 12.05 1.67
C THR A 364 23.53 11.56 0.21
N SER A 365 24.57 11.85 -0.57
CA SER A 365 24.72 11.40 -1.96
C SER A 365 25.65 10.18 -1.99
N VAL A 366 25.29 9.19 -2.81
CA VAL A 366 26.09 7.97 -3.05
C VAL A 366 27.24 8.16 -4.07
N GLY A 367 27.53 9.40 -4.48
CA GLY A 367 28.54 9.65 -5.52
C GLY A 367 28.12 9.21 -6.93
N GLY A 368 29.10 9.08 -7.82
CA GLY A 368 28.92 8.64 -9.21
C GLY A 368 28.87 7.11 -9.34
N ARG A 369 28.60 6.57 -10.55
CA ARG A 369 28.57 5.11 -10.76
C ARG A 369 29.92 4.43 -10.54
N GLU A 370 30.99 5.21 -10.66
CA GLU A 370 32.37 4.84 -10.34
C GLU A 370 32.58 4.48 -8.86
N ASP A 371 31.72 4.97 -7.96
CA ASP A 371 31.76 4.70 -6.53
C ASP A 371 30.92 3.47 -6.13
N TRP A 372 30.30 2.79 -7.11
CA TRP A 372 29.40 1.66 -6.88
C TRP A 372 30.15 0.32 -6.98
N THR A 373 29.93 -0.55 -6.00
CA THR A 373 30.44 -1.92 -5.96
C THR A 373 29.53 -2.87 -6.73
N PRO A 374 30.03 -3.70 -7.65
CA PRO A 374 29.21 -4.71 -8.30
C PRO A 374 28.79 -5.80 -7.33
N THR A 375 27.51 -6.15 -7.36
CA THR A 375 26.91 -7.16 -6.47
C THR A 375 26.26 -8.25 -7.34
N PRO A 376 26.87 -9.45 -7.49
CA PRO A 376 26.57 -10.40 -8.56
C PRO A 376 25.30 -11.24 -8.36
N VAL A 377 24.50 -10.96 -7.33
CA VAL A 377 23.24 -11.68 -7.08
C VAL A 377 22.06 -11.01 -7.79
N SER A 378 21.11 -11.81 -8.28
CA SER A 378 19.90 -11.30 -8.95
C SER A 378 19.07 -10.45 -7.98
N TYR A 379 18.37 -9.46 -8.52
CA TYR A 379 17.38 -8.73 -7.74
C TYR A 379 16.29 -9.70 -7.25
N PRO A 380 16.01 -9.77 -5.95
CA PRO A 380 16.50 -8.88 -4.89
C PRO A 380 17.31 -9.59 -3.77
N GLY A 381 18.47 -9.02 -3.40
CA GLY A 381 19.36 -9.58 -2.38
C GLY A 381 18.98 -9.24 -0.93
N HIS A 382 19.06 -10.23 -0.04
CA HIS A 382 18.99 -10.05 1.41
C HIS A 382 20.40 -9.83 1.96
N MET A 383 20.55 -8.99 2.99
CA MET A 383 21.86 -8.62 3.53
C MET A 383 21.99 -8.92 5.02
N ALA A 384 23.22 -9.25 5.43
CA ALA A 384 23.59 -9.34 6.83
C ALA A 384 25.05 -8.90 7.02
N GLY A 385 25.36 -8.30 8.17
CA GLY A 385 26.68 -7.73 8.44
C GLY A 385 27.70 -8.72 8.97
N THR A 386 28.87 -8.78 8.34
CA THR A 386 29.97 -9.68 8.74
C THR A 386 31.15 -8.98 9.42
N GLY A 387 31.20 -7.63 9.42
CA GLY A 387 32.30 -6.81 9.94
C GLY A 387 32.13 -5.32 9.60
N SER A 388 33.17 -4.50 9.81
CA SER A 388 33.12 -3.03 9.59
C SER A 388 32.98 -2.62 8.13
N ASP A 389 33.56 -3.38 7.19
CA ASP A 389 33.52 -3.06 5.75
C ASP A 389 33.07 -4.25 4.90
N THR A 390 32.57 -5.33 5.52
CA THR A 390 32.17 -6.55 4.81
C THR A 390 30.71 -6.90 5.07
N VAL A 391 29.95 -7.06 3.98
CA VAL A 391 28.52 -7.39 4.01
C VAL A 391 28.28 -8.72 3.31
N LEU A 392 27.55 -9.62 3.95
CA LEU A 392 27.07 -10.85 3.32
C LEU A 392 25.77 -10.54 2.55
N VAL A 393 25.74 -10.89 1.27
CA VAL A 393 24.58 -10.70 0.40
C VAL A 393 24.14 -12.06 -0.13
N ALA A 394 22.84 -12.36 -0.06
CA ALA A 394 22.25 -13.57 -0.61
C ALA A 394 21.13 -13.24 -1.61
N GLY A 395 21.12 -13.85 -2.79
CA GLY A 395 20.06 -13.65 -3.79
C GLY A 395 19.97 -14.80 -4.77
N ARG A 396 18.98 -14.74 -5.66
CA ARG A 396 18.82 -15.79 -6.70
C ARG A 396 20.05 -15.78 -7.61
N ALA A 397 20.55 -16.96 -7.97
CA ALA A 397 21.67 -17.08 -8.89
C ALA A 397 21.31 -16.47 -10.26
N GLY A 398 22.28 -15.82 -10.92
CA GLY A 398 22.07 -15.26 -12.27
C GLY A 398 21.70 -16.31 -13.33
N SER A 399 21.98 -17.58 -13.06
CA SER A 399 21.54 -18.73 -13.86
C SER A 399 20.04 -19.05 -13.76
N GLY A 400 19.33 -18.43 -12.81
CA GLY A 400 17.92 -18.69 -12.53
C GLY A 400 17.66 -19.91 -11.64
N ILE A 401 18.69 -20.70 -11.30
CA ILE A 401 18.59 -21.94 -10.53
C ILE A 401 19.44 -21.83 -9.26
N GLY A 402 18.80 -21.88 -8.09
CA GLY A 402 19.48 -21.80 -6.80
C GLY A 402 19.68 -20.37 -6.29
N VAL A 403 20.34 -20.29 -5.15
CA VAL A 403 20.63 -19.07 -4.39
C VAL A 403 22.14 -18.95 -4.25
N GLU A 404 22.69 -17.79 -4.56
CA GLU A 404 24.10 -17.45 -4.41
C GLU A 404 24.29 -16.53 -3.21
N LEU A 405 25.36 -16.79 -2.46
CA LEU A 405 25.82 -15.96 -1.35
C LEU A 405 27.20 -15.43 -1.67
N HIS A 406 27.39 -14.15 -1.41
CA HIS A 406 28.63 -13.42 -1.64
C HIS A 406 28.98 -12.55 -0.45
N THR A 407 30.26 -12.51 -0.09
CA THR A 407 30.80 -11.45 0.78
C THR A 407 31.22 -10.28 -0.11
N VAL A 408 30.68 -9.10 0.18
CA VAL A 408 31.03 -7.85 -0.48
C VAL A 408 31.87 -7.02 0.47
N ASP A 409 33.12 -6.79 0.08
CA ASP A 409 34.02 -5.83 0.72
C ASP A 409 33.74 -4.44 0.14
N ALA A 410 33.13 -3.60 0.96
CA ALA A 410 32.72 -2.26 0.60
C ALA A 410 33.92 -1.32 0.40
N ALA A 411 35.05 -1.55 1.10
CA ALA A 411 36.26 -0.76 0.97
C ALA A 411 37.06 -1.16 -0.27
N ALA A 412 37.15 -2.46 -0.56
CA ALA A 412 37.89 -2.98 -1.71
C ALA A 412 37.06 -3.02 -3.02
N HIS A 413 35.77 -2.67 -2.97
CA HIS A 413 34.81 -2.83 -4.07
C HIS A 413 34.82 -4.24 -4.68
N LYS A 414 35.00 -5.26 -3.83
CA LYS A 414 35.20 -6.65 -4.25
C LYS A 414 34.07 -7.54 -3.76
N SER A 415 33.62 -8.45 -4.62
CA SER A 415 32.65 -9.49 -4.27
C SER A 415 33.29 -10.87 -4.42
N ASP A 416 33.30 -11.64 -3.33
CA ASP A 416 33.80 -13.01 -3.29
C ASP A 416 32.65 -13.99 -3.07
N PRO A 417 32.58 -15.11 -3.82
CA PRO A 417 31.54 -16.12 -3.63
C PRO A 417 31.72 -16.86 -2.29
N VAL A 418 30.61 -17.21 -1.65
CA VAL A 418 30.57 -17.96 -0.37
C VAL A 418 29.98 -19.35 -0.60
N ALA A 419 28.77 -19.38 -1.17
CA ALA A 419 28.03 -20.62 -1.38
C ALA A 419 26.97 -20.47 -2.46
N THR A 420 26.68 -21.56 -3.17
CA THR A 420 25.51 -21.73 -4.02
C THR A 420 24.62 -22.82 -3.43
N VAL A 421 23.42 -22.47 -2.99
CA VAL A 421 22.46 -23.36 -2.33
C VAL A 421 21.26 -23.62 -3.26
N GLN A 422 20.88 -24.88 -3.49
CA GLN A 422 19.80 -25.24 -4.41
C GLN A 422 18.40 -24.99 -3.80
N LEU A 423 18.00 -23.72 -3.77
CA LEU A 423 16.69 -23.24 -3.32
C LEU A 423 15.95 -22.56 -4.48
N GLY A 424 14.61 -22.55 -4.43
CA GLY A 424 13.77 -21.87 -5.43
C GLY A 424 13.84 -20.34 -5.30
N GLU A 425 13.93 -19.83 -4.08
CA GLU A 425 13.98 -18.40 -3.76
C GLU A 425 14.61 -18.12 -2.39
N VAL A 426 14.99 -16.85 -2.15
CA VAL A 426 15.45 -16.35 -0.84
C VAL A 426 14.35 -15.54 -0.17
N LEU A 427 13.98 -15.96 1.04
CA LEU A 427 12.92 -15.37 1.85
C LEU A 427 13.48 -14.50 2.99
N GLY A 428 14.72 -14.73 3.41
CA GLY A 428 15.38 -13.94 4.45
C GLY A 428 16.85 -14.29 4.66
N LEU A 429 17.64 -13.33 5.13
CA LEU A 429 19.02 -13.53 5.59
C LEU A 429 19.22 -12.81 6.92
N ALA A 430 19.80 -13.51 7.90
CA ALA A 430 20.17 -12.93 9.18
C ALA A 430 21.54 -13.45 9.61
N GLN A 431 22.24 -12.69 10.46
CA GLN A 431 23.56 -13.06 10.96
C GLN A 431 23.68 -12.80 12.45
N ALA A 432 24.31 -13.74 13.16
CA ALA A 432 24.70 -13.54 14.54
C ALA A 432 25.81 -12.47 14.65
N PRO A 433 25.87 -11.70 15.75
CA PRO A 433 26.87 -10.64 15.96
C PRO A 433 28.33 -11.10 15.76
N GLU A 434 29.22 -10.14 15.54
CA GLU A 434 30.67 -10.35 15.43
C GLU A 434 31.09 -11.34 14.32
N GLY A 435 30.36 -11.36 13.22
CA GLY A 435 30.67 -12.27 12.10
C GLY A 435 30.33 -13.74 12.41
N GLY A 436 29.45 -13.99 13.38
CA GLY A 436 28.97 -15.32 13.73
C GLY A 436 28.18 -16.02 12.61
N PRO A 437 27.57 -17.18 12.90
CA PRO A 437 26.82 -17.94 11.90
C PRO A 437 25.77 -17.12 11.17
N ALA A 438 25.65 -17.33 9.85
CA ALA A 438 24.59 -16.78 9.03
C ALA A 438 23.44 -17.78 8.89
N TYR A 439 22.22 -17.27 8.80
CA TYR A 439 20.99 -18.04 8.67
C TYR A 439 20.26 -17.57 7.42
N LEU A 440 20.07 -18.49 6.48
CA LEU A 440 19.42 -18.27 5.20
C LEU A 440 18.06 -18.97 5.21
N LEU A 441 16.98 -18.21 5.13
CA LEU A 441 15.63 -18.72 4.92
C LEU A 441 15.32 -18.71 3.42
N GLY A 442 14.93 -19.85 2.87
CA GLY A 442 14.51 -19.95 1.47
C GLY A 442 13.47 -21.04 1.26
N SER A 443 12.97 -21.17 0.03
CA SER A 443 11.98 -22.19 -0.34
C SER A 443 12.62 -23.34 -1.12
N LEU A 444 12.19 -24.58 -0.89
CA LEU A 444 12.53 -25.68 -1.80
C LEU A 444 11.89 -25.46 -3.18
N PRO A 445 12.55 -25.86 -4.28
CA PRO A 445 11.92 -25.83 -5.60
C PRO A 445 10.68 -26.73 -5.63
N THR A 446 9.52 -26.17 -6.01
CA THR A 446 8.27 -26.89 -6.18
C THR A 446 7.60 -26.52 -7.50
N ASN A 447 6.78 -27.42 -8.03
CA ASN A 447 5.95 -27.17 -9.22
C ASN A 447 4.60 -26.54 -8.87
N ASP A 448 4.23 -26.49 -7.59
CA ASP A 448 2.95 -25.95 -7.13
C ASP A 448 3.03 -24.43 -6.98
N VAL A 449 2.31 -23.72 -7.85
CA VAL A 449 2.30 -22.26 -7.90
C VAL A 449 1.39 -21.75 -6.78
N GLY A 450 1.95 -21.51 -5.61
CA GLY A 450 1.22 -21.00 -4.44
C GLY A 450 1.57 -21.67 -3.11
N VAL A 451 2.52 -22.61 -3.10
CA VAL A 451 2.96 -23.28 -1.87
C VAL A 451 4.46 -23.07 -1.67
N VAL A 452 4.84 -22.59 -0.50
CA VAL A 452 6.22 -22.38 -0.10
C VAL A 452 6.66 -23.52 0.81
N HIS A 453 7.86 -24.05 0.59
CA HIS A 453 8.45 -25.09 1.42
C HIS A 453 9.65 -24.50 2.16
N PRO A 454 9.43 -23.82 3.30
CA PRO A 454 10.46 -23.04 3.96
C PRO A 454 11.56 -23.95 4.54
N VAL A 455 12.81 -23.60 4.26
CA VAL A 455 13.99 -24.27 4.77
C VAL A 455 14.95 -23.22 5.32
N LEU A 456 15.45 -23.48 6.53
CA LEU A 456 16.44 -22.65 7.20
C LEU A 456 17.81 -23.32 7.12
N VAL A 457 18.74 -22.68 6.43
CA VAL A 457 20.12 -23.15 6.23
C VAL A 457 21.06 -22.32 7.07
N LYS A 458 21.87 -22.99 7.90
CA LYS A 458 22.93 -22.37 8.70
C LYS A 458 24.25 -22.42 7.93
N ILE A 459 24.94 -21.28 7.84
CA ILE A 459 26.20 -21.10 7.14
C ILE A 459 27.27 -20.65 8.14
N THR A 460 28.42 -21.31 8.10
CA THR A 460 29.55 -21.06 9.01
C THR A 460 30.87 -21.06 8.26
N GLY A 461 31.86 -20.31 8.77
CA GLY A 461 33.20 -20.20 8.18
C GLY A 461 33.34 -19.12 7.09
N HIS A 462 32.30 -18.32 6.84
CA HIS A 462 32.26 -17.30 5.79
C HIS A 462 32.86 -15.95 6.18
N ALA A 463 33.01 -15.64 7.48
CA ALA A 463 33.60 -14.40 7.95
C ALA A 463 35.11 -14.57 8.23
N PRO A 464 35.99 -13.66 7.77
CA PRO A 464 37.40 -13.69 8.10
C PRO A 464 37.62 -13.38 9.59
N ALA A 465 38.56 -14.08 10.23
CA ALA A 465 38.93 -13.78 11.61
C ALA A 465 39.51 -12.37 11.70
N VAL A 466 38.84 -11.49 12.46
CA VAL A 466 39.20 -10.07 12.63
C VAL A 466 40.68 -9.93 12.97
N SER A 467 41.49 -9.49 11.99
CA SER A 467 42.91 -9.18 12.18
C SER A 467 43.07 -7.68 12.32
N GLN A 468 43.76 -7.27 13.38
CA GLN A 468 43.98 -5.88 13.77
C GLN A 468 44.65 -5.05 12.67
N ALA A 469 44.13 -3.83 12.51
CA ALA A 469 44.71 -2.63 11.91
C ALA A 469 46.06 -2.77 11.19
N VAL A 470 46.07 -2.53 9.87
CA VAL A 470 47.26 -2.15 9.11
C VAL A 470 46.93 -0.97 8.19
N GLU A 471 47.84 -0.01 8.19
CA GLU A 471 47.83 1.32 7.57
C GLU A 471 47.56 1.37 6.05
N GLU A 472 47.02 2.51 5.62
CA GLU A 472 46.63 2.92 4.26
C GLU A 472 47.70 2.69 3.17
N GLU A 473 47.25 2.14 2.03
CA GLU A 473 47.88 2.32 0.70
C GLU A 473 46.79 2.68 -0.33
N PRO A 474 47.08 3.53 -1.35
CA PRO A 474 46.05 4.21 -2.13
C PRO A 474 45.37 3.29 -3.15
N ALA A 475 44.05 3.45 -3.30
CA ALA A 475 43.18 2.64 -4.14
C ALA A 475 43.44 2.80 -5.66
N PRO A 476 43.25 1.73 -6.47
CA PRO A 476 43.28 1.80 -7.93
C PRO A 476 41.91 2.21 -8.52
N ALA A 477 41.93 2.83 -9.71
CA ALA A 477 40.79 3.48 -10.36
C ALA A 477 39.72 2.52 -10.98
N PRO A 478 38.45 2.97 -11.12
CA PRO A 478 37.31 2.15 -11.56
C PRO A 478 37.23 1.89 -13.09
N ALA A 479 36.49 0.83 -13.47
CA ALA A 479 36.35 0.35 -14.86
C ALA A 479 35.29 1.12 -15.69
N ALA A 480 35.50 1.17 -17.01
CA ALA A 480 35.10 2.28 -17.90
C ALA A 480 33.67 2.22 -18.50
N ASP A 481 32.94 3.35 -18.40
CA ASP A 481 31.81 3.68 -19.27
C ASP A 481 32.26 3.68 -20.75
N PRO A 482 31.70 2.80 -21.61
CA PRO A 482 32.17 2.62 -22.98
C PRO A 482 31.94 3.87 -23.85
N TYR A 483 31.02 4.74 -23.45
CA TYR A 483 30.71 6.01 -24.12
C TYR A 483 31.30 7.23 -23.39
N ALA A 484 31.86 7.08 -22.18
CA ALA A 484 32.52 8.18 -21.44
C ALA A 484 33.64 8.78 -22.27
N ALA A 485 34.46 7.91 -22.85
CA ALA A 485 35.57 8.36 -23.68
C ALA A 485 35.09 9.10 -24.95
N VAL A 486 33.91 8.76 -25.48
CA VAL A 486 33.29 9.48 -26.61
C VAL A 486 32.83 10.87 -26.13
N ARG A 487 32.14 10.95 -24.98
CA ARG A 487 31.67 12.23 -24.39
C ARG A 487 32.81 13.16 -23.99
N GLN A 488 33.86 12.64 -23.37
CA GLN A 488 35.04 13.43 -22.95
C GLN A 488 35.82 13.99 -24.14
N GLN A 489 35.76 13.31 -25.29
CA GLN A 489 36.43 13.73 -26.53
C GLN A 489 35.48 14.44 -27.51
N ALA A 490 34.22 14.62 -27.13
CA ALA A 490 33.21 15.28 -27.94
C ALA A 490 33.64 16.73 -28.23
N ARG A 491 33.90 17.00 -29.51
CA ARG A 491 34.33 18.31 -30.01
C ARG A 491 33.55 18.73 -31.25
N GLY A 492 32.52 17.97 -31.62
CA GLY A 492 31.70 18.22 -32.79
C GLY A 492 32.43 18.06 -34.12
N ASN A 493 33.46 17.20 -34.18
CA ASN A 493 34.21 16.93 -35.40
C ASN A 493 33.74 15.62 -36.06
N ARG A 494 33.20 15.72 -37.28
CA ARG A 494 32.66 14.58 -38.04
C ARG A 494 33.74 13.54 -38.34
N ASP A 495 34.97 13.97 -38.57
CA ASP A 495 36.06 13.09 -39.00
C ASP A 495 36.47 12.08 -37.91
N ASP A 496 36.01 12.28 -36.68
CA ASP A 496 36.20 11.35 -35.56
C ASP A 496 35.29 10.11 -35.65
N TYR A 497 34.32 10.08 -36.58
CA TYR A 497 33.36 8.98 -36.73
C TYR A 497 33.49 8.30 -38.10
N ALA A 498 33.66 6.98 -38.09
CA ALA A 498 33.61 6.13 -39.28
C ALA A 498 32.19 5.56 -39.41
N LEU A 499 31.40 6.05 -40.37
CA LEU A 499 30.02 5.60 -40.57
C LEU A 499 30.00 4.33 -41.44
N GLU A 500 29.11 3.41 -41.08
CA GLU A 500 28.76 2.28 -41.93
C GLU A 500 28.14 2.74 -43.26
N LYS A 501 28.41 1.96 -44.31
CA LYS A 501 28.08 2.33 -45.70
C LYS A 501 26.58 2.51 -45.92
N PHE A 502 25.78 1.69 -45.26
CA PHE A 502 24.32 1.71 -45.35
C PHE A 502 23.72 2.23 -44.04
N PRO A 503 22.57 2.92 -44.09
CA PRO A 503 21.84 3.29 -42.89
C PRO A 503 21.29 2.05 -42.18
N MET A 504 20.99 2.19 -40.88
CA MET A 504 20.39 1.12 -40.10
C MET A 504 19.01 0.72 -40.67
N PRO A 505 18.57 -0.54 -40.54
CA PRO A 505 17.20 -0.95 -40.87
C PRO A 505 16.19 -0.05 -40.16
N GLY A 506 15.22 0.51 -40.89
CA GLY A 506 14.26 1.49 -40.34
C GLY A 506 14.84 2.88 -40.03
N GLY A 507 16.16 3.07 -40.12
CA GLY A 507 16.88 4.33 -39.87
C GLY A 507 16.68 5.39 -40.96
N GLU A 508 15.95 5.05 -42.02
CA GLU A 508 15.44 5.97 -43.04
C GLU A 508 14.05 6.49 -42.65
N GLY A 509 13.94 7.21 -41.53
CA GLY A 509 12.70 7.86 -41.07
C GLY A 509 12.47 9.27 -41.66
N GLY A 510 11.35 9.90 -41.30
CA GLY A 510 10.94 11.24 -41.78
C GLY A 510 11.79 12.42 -41.30
N MET A 511 12.70 12.23 -40.35
CA MET A 511 13.45 13.32 -39.68
C MET A 511 14.97 13.28 -39.90
N GLY A 512 15.53 12.17 -40.36
CA GLY A 512 16.97 12.00 -40.54
C GLY A 512 17.34 10.61 -41.09
N ILE A 513 18.63 10.38 -41.25
CA ILE A 513 19.23 9.09 -41.59
C ILE A 513 20.13 8.70 -40.41
N VAL A 514 19.90 7.54 -39.83
CA VAL A 514 20.73 6.97 -38.76
C VAL A 514 21.67 5.93 -39.34
N HIS A 515 22.96 6.08 -39.06
CA HIS A 515 24.00 5.11 -39.38
C HIS A 515 24.57 4.55 -38.08
N GLU A 516 24.87 3.26 -38.06
CA GLU A 516 25.87 2.76 -37.13
C GLU A 516 27.22 3.41 -37.47
N ALA A 517 27.98 3.81 -36.48
CA ALA A 517 29.29 4.41 -36.66
C ALA A 517 30.25 3.99 -35.56
N VAL A 518 31.55 4.03 -35.86
CA VAL A 518 32.60 3.81 -34.87
C VAL A 518 33.28 5.14 -34.58
N HIS A 519 33.32 5.54 -33.31
CA HIS A 519 34.14 6.66 -32.85
C HIS A 519 35.62 6.25 -32.94
N LYS A 520 36.33 6.69 -33.97
CA LYS A 520 37.69 6.26 -34.33
C LYS A 520 38.70 6.37 -33.18
N PRO A 521 38.69 7.43 -32.34
CA PRO A 521 39.62 7.54 -31.23
C PRO A 521 39.44 6.47 -30.14
N THR A 522 38.21 5.99 -29.93
CA THR A 522 37.90 5.08 -28.80
C THR A 522 37.51 3.67 -29.25
N GLY A 523 37.19 3.48 -30.53
CA GLY A 523 36.66 2.22 -31.07
C GLY A 523 35.21 1.94 -30.68
N THR A 524 34.54 2.86 -29.98
CA THR A 524 33.17 2.67 -29.50
C THR A 524 32.15 2.73 -30.65
N VAL A 525 31.27 1.73 -30.74
CA VAL A 525 30.15 1.72 -31.69
C VAL A 525 29.03 2.62 -31.17
N VAL A 526 28.52 3.51 -32.01
CA VAL A 526 27.53 4.54 -31.69
C VAL A 526 26.49 4.66 -32.81
N ALA A 527 25.35 5.27 -32.53
CA ALA A 527 24.37 5.67 -33.53
C ALA A 527 24.61 7.13 -33.97
N PHE A 528 24.82 7.35 -35.27
CA PHE A 528 25.09 8.64 -35.88
C PHE A 528 23.86 9.11 -36.68
N LYS A 529 23.18 10.16 -36.22
CA LYS A 529 21.98 10.74 -36.89
C LYS A 529 22.36 12.00 -37.65
N LYS A 530 21.96 12.09 -38.93
CA LYS A 530 22.12 13.28 -39.79
C LYS A 530 20.83 13.61 -40.53
N PRO A 531 20.55 14.88 -40.88
CA PRO A 531 19.36 15.21 -41.65
C PRO A 531 19.49 14.69 -43.09
N ARG A 532 18.37 14.33 -43.71
CA ARG A 532 18.34 13.88 -45.13
C ARG A 532 18.78 14.96 -46.12
N SER A 533 18.62 16.23 -45.75
CA SER A 533 19.13 17.38 -46.51
C SER A 533 19.38 18.54 -45.56
N LEU A 534 20.29 19.44 -45.92
CA LEU A 534 20.62 20.66 -45.16
C LEU A 534 19.57 21.78 -45.31
N ARG A 535 18.31 21.41 -45.57
CA ARG A 535 17.20 22.38 -45.59
C ARG A 535 16.97 22.88 -44.17
N GLU A 536 16.82 24.19 -44.03
CA GLU A 536 16.66 24.90 -42.75
C GLU A 536 15.61 24.22 -41.82
N GLN A 537 14.52 23.70 -42.38
CA GLN A 537 13.48 23.03 -41.60
C GLN A 537 13.90 21.70 -40.95
N LEU A 538 14.80 20.94 -41.58
CA LEU A 538 15.30 19.66 -41.04
C LEU A 538 16.45 19.91 -40.06
N THR A 539 17.34 20.84 -40.36
CA THR A 539 18.38 21.29 -39.43
C THR A 539 17.78 21.89 -38.16
N ALA A 540 16.66 22.63 -38.27
CA ALA A 540 15.94 23.15 -37.12
C ALA A 540 15.28 22.05 -36.25
N ARG A 541 14.96 20.87 -36.80
CA ARG A 541 14.50 19.72 -36.01
C ARG A 541 15.66 19.04 -35.29
N MET A 542 16.79 18.88 -35.99
CA MET A 542 18.02 18.33 -35.43
C MET A 542 18.52 19.16 -34.24
N LEU A 543 18.49 20.49 -34.39
CA LEU A 543 18.86 21.41 -33.31
C LEU A 543 17.96 21.27 -32.08
N ARG A 544 16.64 21.08 -32.28
CA ARG A 544 15.71 20.86 -31.16
C ARG A 544 15.98 19.56 -30.42
N GLU A 545 16.33 18.50 -31.16
CA GLU A 545 16.64 17.22 -30.55
C GLU A 545 17.92 17.27 -29.71
N ILE A 546 18.96 17.95 -30.21
CA ILE A 546 20.19 18.22 -29.46
C ILE A 546 19.90 19.06 -28.22
N GLU A 547 19.15 20.16 -28.36
CA GLU A 547 18.77 21.05 -27.26
C GLU A 547 17.99 20.29 -26.18
N VAL A 548 16.97 19.52 -26.55
CA VAL A 548 16.15 18.78 -25.59
C VAL A 548 16.96 17.68 -24.90
N ALA A 549 17.79 16.94 -25.63
CA ALA A 549 18.66 15.93 -25.03
C ALA A 549 19.70 16.53 -24.08
N GLN A 550 20.16 17.77 -24.32
CA GLN A 550 21.03 18.50 -23.39
C GLN A 550 20.27 18.99 -22.15
N VAL A 551 19.05 19.52 -22.34
CA VAL A 551 18.21 20.03 -21.24
C VAL A 551 17.68 18.91 -20.35
N LEU A 552 17.30 17.77 -20.95
CA LEU A 552 16.76 16.60 -20.27
C LEU A 552 17.80 15.52 -20.00
N GLY A 553 19.08 15.77 -20.26
CA GLY A 553 20.15 14.77 -20.23
C GLY A 553 20.41 14.11 -18.87
N GLY A 554 19.85 14.67 -17.79
CA GLY A 554 19.86 14.05 -16.46
C GLY A 554 18.77 12.98 -16.25
N ASN A 555 17.79 12.88 -17.15
CA ASN A 555 16.73 11.88 -17.06
C ASN A 555 17.17 10.60 -17.78
N ARG A 556 17.26 9.50 -17.03
CA ARG A 556 17.68 8.20 -17.56
C ARG A 556 16.73 7.64 -18.63
N HIS A 557 15.47 8.03 -18.66
CA HIS A 557 14.51 7.59 -19.66
C HIS A 557 14.47 8.49 -20.90
N VAL A 558 15.44 9.40 -21.08
CA VAL A 558 15.61 10.20 -22.30
C VAL A 558 16.87 9.75 -23.05
N MET A 559 16.77 9.57 -24.37
CA MET A 559 17.93 9.20 -25.21
C MET A 559 18.99 10.32 -25.19
N PRO A 560 20.23 10.06 -24.71
CA PRO A 560 21.25 11.10 -24.59
C PRO A 560 21.95 11.38 -25.91
N VAL A 561 22.47 12.60 -26.05
CA VAL A 561 23.39 12.98 -27.14
C VAL A 561 24.82 12.97 -26.59
N LEU A 562 25.70 12.20 -27.23
CA LEU A 562 27.11 12.03 -26.86
C LEU A 562 28.02 13.10 -27.46
N ASP A 563 27.79 13.45 -28.73
CA ASP A 563 28.53 14.49 -29.46
C ASP A 563 27.62 15.08 -30.56
N SER A 564 27.88 16.30 -30.99
CA SER A 564 27.06 16.96 -32.01
C SER A 564 27.81 18.01 -32.80
N SER A 565 27.40 18.21 -34.06
CA SER A 565 27.90 19.29 -34.88
C SER A 565 27.52 20.65 -34.29
N PRO A 566 28.45 21.63 -34.19
CA PRO A 566 28.14 23.00 -33.80
C PRO A 566 27.10 23.69 -34.71
N ARG A 567 26.89 23.16 -35.93
CA ARG A 567 25.91 23.64 -36.90
C ARG A 567 24.61 22.82 -36.91
N ALA A 568 24.44 21.88 -35.97
CA ALA A 568 23.34 20.92 -35.92
C ALA A 568 23.17 20.10 -37.22
N GLU A 569 24.27 19.82 -37.91
CA GLU A 569 24.29 19.00 -39.13
C GLU A 569 24.29 17.49 -38.84
N TRP A 570 24.54 17.09 -37.60
CA TRP A 570 24.49 15.72 -37.10
C TRP A 570 24.63 15.68 -35.58
N PHE A 571 24.25 14.56 -34.98
CA PHE A 571 24.62 14.21 -33.61
C PHE A 571 24.83 12.69 -33.47
N VAL A 572 25.45 12.30 -32.36
CA VAL A 572 25.77 10.93 -32.01
C VAL A 572 25.07 10.56 -30.71
N MET A 573 24.52 9.36 -30.62
CA MET A 573 23.85 8.81 -29.44
C MET A 573 24.26 7.35 -29.23
N PRO A 574 23.99 6.75 -28.05
CA PRO A 574 24.18 5.32 -27.85
C PRO A 574 23.41 4.49 -28.88
N LEU A 575 23.95 3.32 -29.23
CA LEU A 575 23.25 2.37 -30.09
C LEU A 575 22.24 1.57 -29.25
N ALA A 576 20.94 1.77 -29.49
CA ALA A 576 19.88 1.01 -28.82
C ALA A 576 19.81 -0.44 -29.31
N GLN A 577 19.45 -1.38 -28.42
CA GLN A 577 19.35 -2.80 -28.77
C GLN A 577 18.06 -3.10 -29.56
N ASP A 578 16.95 -2.47 -29.20
CA ASP A 578 15.68 -2.69 -29.89
C ASP A 578 14.66 -1.54 -29.67
N THR A 579 13.44 -1.70 -30.19
CA THR A 579 12.32 -0.74 -30.03
C THR A 579 11.08 -1.43 -29.47
N ALA A 580 10.19 -0.66 -28.84
CA ALA A 580 8.88 -1.19 -28.40
C ALA A 580 8.03 -1.69 -29.58
N GLU A 581 8.28 -1.18 -30.78
CA GLU A 581 7.64 -1.66 -32.01
C GLU A 581 8.01 -3.11 -32.32
N HIS A 582 9.29 -3.45 -32.22
CA HIS A 582 9.77 -4.82 -32.47
C HIS A 582 9.47 -5.77 -31.30
N LEU A 583 9.48 -5.27 -30.06
CA LEU A 583 9.26 -6.07 -28.85
C LEU A 583 7.77 -6.27 -28.52
N GLN A 584 6.85 -5.77 -29.34
CA GLN A 584 5.40 -5.86 -29.08
C GLN A 584 4.88 -7.27 -28.76
N PRO A 585 5.24 -8.35 -29.48
CA PRO A 585 4.69 -9.68 -29.19
C PRO A 585 5.05 -10.19 -27.79
N GLN A 586 6.20 -9.74 -27.26
CA GLN A 586 6.69 -10.08 -25.93
C GLN A 586 5.97 -9.24 -24.87
N LEU A 587 5.86 -7.93 -25.11
CA LEU A 587 5.19 -6.98 -24.22
C LEU A 587 3.68 -7.23 -24.07
N GLN A 588 3.05 -7.88 -25.05
CA GLN A 588 1.61 -8.17 -25.01
C GLN A 588 1.20 -9.07 -23.82
N HIS A 589 2.08 -9.98 -23.38
CA HIS A 589 1.78 -10.99 -22.37
C HIS A 589 2.53 -10.77 -21.05
N ASP A 590 3.36 -9.73 -20.97
CA ASP A 590 4.15 -9.40 -19.79
C ASP A 590 3.66 -8.09 -19.17
N SER A 591 2.76 -8.21 -18.19
CA SER A 591 2.15 -7.06 -17.52
C SER A 591 3.17 -6.24 -16.72
N GLN A 592 4.24 -6.86 -16.23
CA GLN A 592 5.29 -6.21 -15.47
C GLN A 592 6.21 -5.40 -16.39
N GLU A 593 6.61 -5.97 -17.52
CA GLU A 593 7.44 -5.29 -18.51
C GLU A 593 6.67 -4.16 -19.21
N LEU A 594 5.37 -4.36 -19.49
CA LEU A 594 4.49 -3.29 -19.96
C LEU A 594 4.42 -2.15 -18.94
N ARG A 595 4.26 -2.47 -17.65
CA ARG A 595 4.24 -1.46 -16.58
C ARG A 595 5.56 -0.69 -16.53
N ALA A 596 6.70 -1.38 -16.59
CA ALA A 596 8.02 -0.76 -16.61
C ALA A 596 8.21 0.18 -17.81
N LEU A 597 7.72 -0.18 -18.99
CA LEU A 597 7.72 0.69 -20.18
C LEU A 597 6.85 1.93 -19.96
N VAL A 598 5.62 1.76 -19.50
CA VAL A 598 4.68 2.87 -19.25
C VAL A 598 5.27 3.88 -18.29
N ASP A 599 5.82 3.37 -17.18
CA ASP A 599 6.38 4.21 -16.14
C ASP A 599 7.67 4.91 -16.59
N ALA A 600 8.51 4.27 -17.41
CA ALA A 600 9.70 4.89 -18.01
C ALA A 600 9.34 6.03 -18.98
N VAL A 601 8.33 5.83 -19.85
CA VAL A 601 7.86 6.89 -20.76
C VAL A 601 7.20 8.01 -19.98
N ALA A 602 6.40 7.70 -18.96
CA ALA A 602 5.80 8.69 -18.07
C ALA A 602 6.88 9.56 -17.39
N ALA A 603 7.96 8.94 -16.89
CA ALA A 603 9.09 9.64 -16.29
C ALA A 603 9.77 10.64 -17.23
N ALA A 604 10.01 10.26 -18.49
CA ALA A 604 10.57 11.14 -19.51
C ALA A 604 9.65 12.33 -19.83
N LEU A 605 8.33 12.08 -19.88
CA LEU A 605 7.33 13.11 -20.17
C LEU A 605 7.13 14.06 -18.98
N ALA A 606 7.18 13.57 -17.74
CA ALA A 606 7.04 14.40 -16.55
C ALA A 606 8.10 15.50 -16.51
N ASP A 607 9.36 15.16 -16.75
CA ASP A 607 10.46 16.13 -16.80
C ASP A 607 10.34 17.10 -17.98
N ALA A 608 9.98 16.60 -19.16
CA ALA A 608 9.74 17.44 -20.33
C ALA A 608 8.61 18.46 -20.07
N HIS A 609 7.48 17.99 -19.55
CA HIS A 609 6.29 18.81 -19.29
C HIS A 609 6.56 19.88 -18.22
N ARG A 610 7.33 19.54 -17.17
CA ARG A 610 7.76 20.49 -16.13
C ARG A 610 8.57 21.65 -16.69
N LEU A 611 9.42 21.37 -17.68
CA LEU A 611 10.21 22.39 -18.39
C LEU A 611 9.43 23.06 -19.54
N GLY A 612 8.15 22.74 -19.71
CA GLY A 612 7.27 23.30 -20.72
C GLY A 612 7.49 22.72 -22.13
N TYR A 613 8.21 21.61 -22.24
CA TYR A 613 8.37 20.86 -23.49
C TYR A 613 7.23 19.85 -23.65
N LEU A 614 6.66 19.74 -24.86
CA LEU A 614 5.69 18.68 -25.21
C LEU A 614 6.25 17.84 -26.35
N HIS A 615 6.20 16.52 -26.25
CA HIS A 615 6.84 15.62 -27.21
C HIS A 615 6.13 15.60 -28.57
N ARG A 616 4.79 15.44 -28.57
CA ARG A 616 3.90 15.46 -29.75
C ARG A 616 4.13 14.40 -30.84
N ASP A 617 4.96 13.39 -30.58
CA ASP A 617 5.20 12.27 -31.53
C ASP A 617 5.58 10.98 -30.80
N ILE A 618 4.81 10.64 -29.75
CA ILE A 618 4.99 9.41 -28.99
C ILE A 618 4.40 8.24 -29.78
N LYS A 619 5.22 7.23 -30.05
CA LYS A 619 4.88 6.02 -30.79
C LYS A 619 5.88 4.90 -30.44
N PRO A 620 5.55 3.63 -30.73
CA PRO A 620 6.42 2.50 -30.35
C PRO A 620 7.84 2.59 -30.90
N ALA A 621 8.02 3.06 -32.14
CA ALA A 621 9.34 3.24 -32.77
C ALA A 621 10.26 4.27 -32.09
N ASN A 622 9.70 5.18 -31.27
CA ASN A 622 10.45 6.19 -30.54
C ASN A 622 10.76 5.77 -29.09
N ILE A 623 10.27 4.61 -28.66
CA ILE A 623 10.51 4.03 -27.35
C ILE A 623 11.53 2.91 -27.55
N LEU A 624 12.75 3.16 -27.10
CA LEU A 624 13.93 2.34 -27.40
C LEU A 624 14.35 1.55 -26.16
N ARG A 625 14.82 0.32 -26.37
CA ARG A 625 15.50 -0.49 -25.36
C ARG A 625 16.99 -0.14 -25.41
N LEU A 626 17.52 0.42 -24.33
CA LEU A 626 18.92 0.80 -24.20
C LEU A 626 19.47 0.30 -22.85
N ASP A 627 20.32 -0.72 -22.85
CA ASP A 627 20.98 -1.28 -21.67
C ASP A 627 19.95 -1.74 -20.60
N ASP A 628 18.99 -2.57 -21.04
CA ASP A 628 17.90 -3.14 -20.23
C ASP A 628 16.92 -2.15 -19.58
N ARG A 629 16.87 -0.91 -20.09
CA ARG A 629 15.85 0.08 -19.74
C ARG A 629 15.17 0.66 -20.97
N TRP A 630 13.98 1.20 -20.77
CA TRP A 630 13.26 1.96 -21.78
C TRP A 630 13.66 3.43 -21.78
N VAL A 631 13.93 3.97 -22.97
CA VAL A 631 14.24 5.38 -23.18
C VAL A 631 13.40 5.96 -24.31
N LEU A 632 12.95 7.20 -24.14
CA LEU A 632 12.20 7.96 -25.13
C LEU A 632 13.15 8.82 -25.97
N GLY A 633 13.06 8.66 -27.29
CA GLY A 633 13.86 9.39 -28.27
C GLY A 633 13.02 10.20 -29.26
N ASP A 634 13.71 10.86 -30.20
CA ASP A 634 13.12 11.61 -31.32
C ASP A 634 12.30 12.86 -30.91
N TRP A 635 12.99 13.81 -30.26
CA TRP A 635 12.44 15.10 -29.82
C TRP A 635 12.33 16.16 -30.95
N GLY A 636 12.42 15.75 -32.22
CA GLY A 636 12.49 16.67 -33.37
C GLY A 636 11.24 17.52 -33.60
N ILE A 637 10.08 17.09 -33.06
CA ILE A 637 8.80 17.80 -33.14
C ILE A 637 8.34 18.34 -31.77
N VAL A 638 9.26 18.49 -30.82
CA VAL A 638 8.95 19.06 -29.51
C VAL A 638 8.36 20.48 -29.61
N ARG A 639 7.40 20.82 -28.76
CA ARG A 639 6.96 22.21 -28.56
C ARG A 639 7.79 22.82 -27.43
N ARG A 640 8.44 23.96 -27.66
CA ARG A 640 9.15 24.72 -26.61
C ARG A 640 8.18 25.46 -25.67
N PRO A 641 8.61 25.82 -24.45
CA PRO A 641 7.83 26.64 -23.53
C PRO A 641 7.31 27.96 -24.14
N ARG A 642 6.17 28.44 -23.61
CA ARG A 642 5.53 29.69 -24.05
C ARG A 642 6.50 30.87 -23.89
N GLY A 643 6.59 31.73 -24.89
CA GLY A 643 7.51 32.88 -24.92
C GLY A 643 8.87 32.63 -25.59
N GLN A 644 9.27 31.37 -25.82
CA GLN A 644 10.53 31.00 -26.49
C GLN A 644 10.32 30.52 -27.95
N THR A 645 9.11 30.66 -28.48
CA THR A 645 8.76 30.25 -29.84
C THR A 645 8.84 31.44 -30.79
N THR A 646 9.86 31.48 -31.65
CA THR A 646 10.18 32.62 -32.52
C THR A 646 9.31 32.75 -33.78
N ASN A 647 8.30 31.89 -34.00
CA ASN A 647 7.45 32.05 -35.19
C ASN A 647 6.00 31.56 -35.01
N PRO A 648 5.05 32.46 -34.66
CA PRO A 648 3.63 32.15 -34.51
C PRO A 648 2.88 31.86 -35.83
N LYS A 649 3.50 32.05 -37.00
CA LYS A 649 2.82 32.05 -38.33
C LYS A 649 3.17 30.87 -39.25
N ARG A 650 3.11 29.62 -38.76
CA ARG A 650 2.96 28.43 -39.63
C ARG A 650 1.67 27.69 -39.26
N THR A 651 0.56 28.23 -39.72
CA THR A 651 -0.75 27.57 -39.75
C THR A 651 -0.76 26.46 -40.81
N GLY A 652 -1.28 25.27 -40.47
CA GLY A 652 -1.83 24.32 -41.45
C GLY A 652 -1.01 23.08 -41.86
N THR A 653 0.06 22.68 -41.15
CA THR A 653 0.69 21.35 -41.39
C THR A 653 0.38 20.42 -40.23
N LYS A 654 -0.19 19.24 -40.51
CA LYS A 654 -0.42 18.17 -39.52
C LYS A 654 0.92 17.84 -38.82
N ILE A 655 0.90 17.68 -37.51
CA ILE A 655 2.08 17.42 -36.67
C ILE A 655 1.91 16.07 -35.97
N GLY A 656 2.98 15.27 -35.95
CA GLY A 656 3.01 13.94 -35.32
C GLY A 656 2.54 12.81 -36.24
N THR A 657 2.63 11.58 -35.74
CA THR A 657 2.16 10.35 -36.38
C THR A 657 0.63 10.22 -36.19
N ALA A 658 -0.14 10.15 -37.28
CA ALA A 658 -1.59 10.37 -37.26
C ALA A 658 -2.36 9.28 -36.48
N GLU A 659 -1.79 8.09 -36.42
CA GLU A 659 -2.35 6.87 -35.83
C GLU A 659 -2.29 6.90 -34.30
N PHE A 660 -1.22 7.46 -33.74
CA PHE A 660 -0.97 7.55 -32.28
C PHE A 660 -1.26 8.95 -31.72
N GLY A 661 -1.27 9.99 -32.56
CA GLY A 661 -1.44 11.38 -32.15
C GLY A 661 -2.86 11.71 -31.65
N ALA A 662 -2.93 12.62 -30.67
CA ALA A 662 -4.21 13.16 -30.21
C ALA A 662 -4.93 13.98 -31.31
N PRO A 663 -6.28 14.00 -31.35
CA PRO A 663 -7.04 14.68 -32.40
C PRO A 663 -6.68 16.16 -32.60
N GLU A 664 -6.42 16.86 -31.51
CA GLU A 664 -6.05 18.27 -31.50
C GLU A 664 -4.70 18.55 -32.19
N LEU A 665 -3.78 17.57 -32.29
CA LEU A 665 -2.51 17.72 -33.01
C LEU A 665 -2.71 17.89 -34.53
N SER A 666 -3.82 17.38 -35.06
CA SER A 666 -4.18 17.50 -36.49
C SER A 666 -5.03 18.74 -36.80
N VAL A 667 -5.81 19.24 -35.81
CA VAL A 667 -6.79 20.33 -36.00
C VAL A 667 -6.22 21.68 -35.54
N ALA A 668 -5.62 21.72 -34.34
CA ALA A 668 -5.06 22.92 -33.74
C ALA A 668 -3.77 22.58 -32.95
N PRO A 669 -2.65 22.25 -33.64
CA PRO A 669 -1.42 21.79 -32.97
C PRO A 669 -0.79 22.76 -31.96
N HIS A 670 -1.23 24.01 -31.95
CA HIS A 670 -0.83 25.05 -30.98
C HIS A 670 -1.57 24.94 -29.63
N ASN A 671 -2.70 24.22 -29.60
CA ASN A 671 -3.49 23.93 -28.42
C ASN A 671 -3.08 22.64 -27.71
N ALA A 672 -2.03 21.95 -28.19
CA ALA A 672 -1.49 20.76 -27.54
C ALA A 672 -1.09 21.05 -26.08
N THR A 673 -1.40 20.11 -25.22
CA THR A 673 -1.17 20.12 -23.76
C THR A 673 -0.47 18.82 -23.33
N PRO A 674 -0.01 18.71 -22.08
CA PRO A 674 0.42 17.42 -21.51
C PRO A 674 -0.54 16.26 -21.79
N SER A 675 -1.85 16.52 -21.73
CA SER A 675 -2.91 15.54 -22.05
C SER A 675 -2.93 15.05 -23.51
N SER A 676 -2.26 15.76 -24.43
CA SER A 676 -2.04 15.28 -25.81
C SER A 676 -0.96 14.18 -25.86
N ASP A 677 0.09 14.29 -25.05
CA ASP A 677 1.13 13.25 -24.94
C ASP A 677 0.60 12.01 -24.18
N ILE A 678 -0.22 12.21 -23.15
CA ILE A 678 -0.90 11.14 -22.40
C ILE A 678 -1.83 10.32 -23.32
N PHE A 679 -2.54 10.99 -24.24
CA PHE A 679 -3.35 10.30 -25.26
C PHE A 679 -2.50 9.38 -26.12
N SER A 680 -1.34 9.87 -26.59
CA SER A 680 -0.44 9.08 -27.43
C SER A 680 0.18 7.90 -26.69
N LEU A 681 0.55 8.07 -25.42
CA LEU A 681 1.00 6.96 -24.58
C LEU A 681 -0.11 5.91 -24.38
N ALA A 682 -1.35 6.31 -24.14
CA ALA A 682 -2.47 5.38 -24.03
C ALA A 682 -2.76 4.60 -25.33
N LYS A 683 -2.56 5.23 -26.49
CA LYS A 683 -2.61 4.54 -27.80
C LYS A 683 -1.49 3.52 -27.95
N VAL A 684 -0.28 3.81 -27.47
CA VAL A 684 0.82 2.84 -27.41
C VAL A 684 0.46 1.67 -26.50
N ILE A 685 -0.07 1.90 -25.29
CA ILE A 685 -0.50 0.83 -24.37
C ILE A 685 -1.57 -0.07 -25.03
N GLY A 686 -2.58 0.54 -25.65
CA GLY A 686 -3.62 -0.18 -26.36
C GLY A 686 -3.06 -1.03 -27.50
N TRP A 687 -2.09 -0.51 -28.26
CA TRP A 687 -1.42 -1.25 -29.34
C TRP A 687 -0.56 -2.39 -28.80
N LEU A 688 0.23 -2.15 -27.75
CA LEU A 688 1.06 -3.19 -27.12
C LEU A 688 0.24 -4.39 -26.65
N LEU A 689 -0.93 -4.13 -26.06
CA LEU A 689 -1.82 -5.16 -25.52
C LEU A 689 -2.68 -5.87 -26.58
N THR A 690 -2.96 -5.23 -27.70
CA THR A 690 -3.87 -5.79 -28.73
C THR A 690 -3.14 -6.34 -29.96
N GLY A 691 -1.97 -5.79 -30.29
CA GLY A 691 -1.25 -6.07 -31.54
C GLY A 691 -1.98 -5.57 -32.80
N ILE A 692 -3.07 -4.81 -32.65
CA ILE A 692 -3.91 -4.33 -33.77
C ILE A 692 -3.44 -2.92 -34.15
N GLU A 693 -3.19 -2.70 -35.45
CA GLU A 693 -2.77 -1.39 -35.96
C GLU A 693 -3.74 -0.25 -35.55
N PRO A 694 -3.24 0.87 -35.00
CA PRO A 694 -4.11 1.90 -34.49
C PRO A 694 -4.69 2.78 -35.60
N GLU A 695 -6.00 2.97 -35.60
CA GLU A 695 -6.64 3.98 -36.45
C GLU A 695 -6.56 5.39 -35.83
N ALA A 696 -6.45 6.41 -36.69
CA ALA A 696 -6.39 7.81 -36.28
C ALA A 696 -7.71 8.26 -35.60
N ASN A 697 -7.61 8.89 -34.42
CA ASN A 697 -8.75 9.37 -33.61
C ASN A 697 -9.70 8.28 -33.07
N VAL A 698 -9.32 7.00 -33.13
CA VAL A 698 -10.11 5.89 -32.59
C VAL A 698 -9.40 5.29 -31.38
N PRO A 699 -10.02 5.23 -30.18
CA PRO A 699 -9.47 4.51 -29.04
C PRO A 699 -9.23 3.03 -29.33
N LEU A 700 -8.05 2.52 -28.96
CA LEU A 700 -7.72 1.10 -29.12
C LEU A 700 -7.82 0.40 -27.76
N LEU A 701 -9.03 0.01 -27.38
CA LEU A 701 -9.30 -0.53 -26.04
C LEU A 701 -8.88 -2.01 -25.93
N PRO A 702 -8.02 -2.39 -24.97
CA PRO A 702 -7.65 -3.78 -24.73
C PRO A 702 -8.80 -4.59 -24.12
N ALA A 703 -8.62 -5.91 -24.02
CA ALA A 703 -9.58 -6.81 -23.36
C ALA A 703 -9.89 -6.38 -21.91
N PRO A 704 -11.03 -6.81 -21.32
CA PRO A 704 -11.36 -6.50 -19.92
C PRO A 704 -10.21 -6.84 -18.98
N GLY A 705 -9.86 -5.89 -18.12
CA GLY A 705 -8.68 -5.95 -17.26
C GLY A 705 -8.24 -4.55 -16.80
N PRO A 706 -7.21 -4.45 -15.96
CA PRO A 706 -6.81 -3.21 -15.28
C PRO A 706 -6.48 -2.08 -16.28
N TRP A 707 -5.81 -2.41 -17.39
CA TRP A 707 -5.40 -1.44 -18.41
C TRP A 707 -6.54 -0.91 -19.28
N ARG A 708 -7.70 -1.57 -19.31
CA ARG A 708 -8.83 -1.16 -20.16
C ARG A 708 -9.42 0.18 -19.71
N SER A 709 -9.57 0.38 -18.40
CA SER A 709 -10.08 1.62 -17.80
C SER A 709 -9.09 2.77 -18.06
N VAL A 710 -7.80 2.52 -17.86
CA VAL A 710 -6.70 3.45 -18.13
C VAL A 710 -6.72 3.94 -19.59
N VAL A 711 -6.67 3.02 -20.56
CA VAL A 711 -6.65 3.37 -22.00
C VAL A 711 -7.92 4.13 -22.38
N ARG A 712 -9.09 3.72 -21.86
CA ARG A 712 -10.36 4.39 -22.13
C ARG A 712 -10.37 5.85 -21.67
N GLN A 713 -9.96 6.12 -20.43
CA GLN A 713 -9.99 7.48 -19.86
C GLN A 713 -8.96 8.39 -20.52
N CYS A 714 -7.77 7.86 -20.82
CA CYS A 714 -6.71 8.65 -21.44
C CYS A 714 -6.95 8.95 -22.94
N THR A 715 -7.88 8.24 -23.59
CA THR A 715 -8.20 8.40 -25.02
C THR A 715 -9.53 9.11 -25.29
N TYR A 716 -10.12 9.79 -24.29
CA TYR A 716 -11.32 10.63 -24.52
C TYR A 716 -11.08 11.68 -25.61
N ARG A 717 -12.11 11.98 -26.41
CA ARG A 717 -12.00 12.94 -27.51
C ARG A 717 -11.79 14.37 -27.03
N ASP A 718 -12.42 14.73 -25.92
CA ASP A 718 -12.21 16.01 -25.23
C ASP A 718 -10.94 15.92 -24.35
N PRO A 719 -9.90 16.76 -24.59
CA PRO A 719 -8.69 16.76 -23.77
C PRO A 719 -8.93 17.06 -22.29
N LEU A 720 -10.01 17.76 -21.92
CA LEU A 720 -10.34 18.08 -20.52
C LEU A 720 -10.84 16.88 -19.72
N GLN A 721 -11.26 15.81 -20.39
CA GLN A 721 -11.73 14.58 -19.76
C GLN A 721 -10.62 13.54 -19.55
N ARG A 722 -9.40 13.85 -19.99
CA ARG A 722 -8.21 13.02 -19.78
C ARG A 722 -7.49 13.46 -18.50
N PRO A 723 -6.57 12.66 -17.95
CA PRO A 723 -5.59 13.17 -17.00
C PRO A 723 -4.85 14.38 -17.58
N GLN A 724 -4.77 15.47 -16.82
CA GLN A 724 -4.15 16.72 -17.22
C GLN A 724 -2.64 16.74 -16.96
N THR A 725 -2.17 15.87 -16.05
CA THR A 725 -0.76 15.75 -15.69
C THR A 725 -0.31 14.29 -15.72
N ILE A 726 1.01 14.07 -15.80
CA ILE A 726 1.57 12.71 -15.71
C ILE A 726 1.31 12.10 -14.32
N ALA A 727 1.25 12.91 -13.26
CA ALA A 727 0.91 12.45 -11.91
C ALA A 727 -0.52 11.87 -11.86
N GLU A 728 -1.51 12.61 -12.37
CA GLU A 728 -2.90 12.11 -12.45
C GLU A 728 -3.02 10.84 -13.29
N PHE A 729 -2.20 10.70 -14.35
CA PHE A 729 -2.14 9.49 -15.16
C PHE A 729 -1.58 8.30 -14.36
N LEU A 730 -0.51 8.48 -13.58
CA LEU A 730 0.08 7.43 -12.76
C LEU A 730 -0.81 7.04 -11.57
N ASP A 731 -1.52 7.98 -10.95
CA ASP A 731 -2.51 7.70 -9.91
C ASP A 731 -3.64 6.81 -10.44
N LEU A 732 -4.14 7.12 -11.64
CA LEU A 732 -5.12 6.29 -12.34
C LEU A 732 -4.57 4.88 -12.60
N VAL A 733 -3.32 4.74 -13.05
CA VAL A 733 -2.69 3.42 -13.23
C VAL A 733 -2.59 2.67 -11.90
N GLY A 734 -2.15 3.33 -10.81
CA GLY A 734 -1.99 2.72 -9.49
C GLY A 734 -3.30 2.22 -8.89
N ARG A 735 -4.36 3.03 -8.97
CA ARG A 735 -5.70 2.64 -8.48
C ARG A 735 -6.25 1.41 -9.20
N GLU A 736 -6.12 1.37 -10.52
CA GLU A 736 -6.69 0.28 -11.32
C GLU A 736 -5.83 -1.00 -11.31
N THR A 737 -4.61 -0.96 -10.73
CA THR A 737 -3.66 -2.09 -10.73
C THR A 737 -3.30 -2.67 -9.33
N SER A 738 -3.89 -2.16 -8.22
CA SER A 738 -3.54 -2.58 -6.82
C SER A 738 -4.51 -3.62 -6.18
N PRO A 739 -4.04 -4.52 -5.29
CA PRO A 739 -4.87 -5.41 -4.42
C PRO A 739 -5.14 -4.84 -2.99
N HIS A 740 -6.28 -5.14 -2.31
CA HIS A 740 -6.70 -4.54 -1.00
C HIS A 740 -7.01 -5.57 0.16
N ILE A 741 -6.86 -5.13 1.44
CA ILE A 741 -6.64 -5.82 2.77
C ILE A 741 -7.91 -6.21 3.62
N ASP A 742 -7.77 -7.21 4.51
CA ASP A 742 -8.74 -7.99 5.34
C ASP A 742 -9.22 -7.38 6.70
N LEU A 743 -10.49 -6.96 6.79
CA LEU A 743 -11.29 -6.89 8.02
C LEU A 743 -12.69 -7.42 7.69
N PRO A 744 -13.40 -8.21 8.54
CA PRO A 744 -14.74 -8.71 8.20
C PRO A 744 -15.70 -7.59 7.77
N ILE A 745 -15.69 -6.44 8.45
CA ILE A 745 -16.52 -5.29 8.07
C ILE A 745 -16.06 -4.62 6.76
N ALA A 746 -14.75 -4.47 6.53
CA ALA A 746 -14.26 -3.87 5.28
C ALA A 746 -14.54 -4.80 4.09
N ARG A 747 -14.40 -6.12 4.31
CA ARG A 747 -14.76 -7.16 3.36
C ARG A 747 -16.26 -7.18 3.11
N ALA A 748 -17.07 -7.05 4.15
CA ALA A 748 -18.51 -6.95 4.06
C ALA A 748 -18.95 -5.69 3.29
N GLN A 749 -18.28 -4.55 3.49
CA GLN A 749 -18.53 -3.32 2.75
C GLN A 749 -18.18 -3.46 1.25
N GLN A 750 -17.03 -4.07 0.93
CA GLN A 750 -16.68 -4.38 -0.46
C GLN A 750 -17.72 -5.32 -1.12
N LEU A 751 -18.11 -6.38 -0.41
CA LEU A 751 -19.13 -7.32 -0.88
C LEU A 751 -20.50 -6.64 -1.02
N MET A 752 -20.81 -5.70 -0.14
CA MET A 752 -22.04 -4.90 -0.20
C MET A 752 -22.06 -4.02 -1.44
N THR A 753 -20.98 -3.29 -1.73
CA THR A 753 -20.88 -2.46 -2.94
C THR A 753 -21.06 -3.30 -4.19
N ALA A 754 -20.36 -4.44 -4.28
CA ALA A 754 -20.52 -5.36 -5.41
C ALA A 754 -21.95 -5.95 -5.51
N ALA A 755 -22.58 -6.27 -4.39
CA ALA A 755 -23.97 -6.75 -4.36
C ALA A 755 -24.97 -5.68 -4.84
N GLN A 756 -24.76 -4.42 -4.47
CA GLN A 756 -25.56 -3.28 -4.92
C GLN A 756 -25.39 -3.00 -6.43
N GLU A 757 -24.22 -3.31 -6.98
CA GLU A 757 -23.95 -3.28 -8.42
C GLU A 757 -24.55 -4.48 -9.19
N GLY A 758 -25.17 -5.43 -8.47
CA GLY A 758 -25.90 -6.56 -9.04
C GLY A 758 -25.18 -7.91 -8.97
N ASP A 759 -24.01 -8.01 -8.32
CA ASP A 759 -23.32 -9.27 -8.12
C ASP A 759 -24.03 -10.13 -7.05
N THR A 760 -24.74 -11.17 -7.50
CA THR A 760 -25.48 -12.08 -6.60
C THR A 760 -24.54 -12.98 -5.78
N ASN A 761 -23.33 -13.26 -6.28
CA ASN A 761 -22.34 -14.05 -5.55
C ASN A 761 -21.76 -13.24 -4.38
N ALA A 762 -21.53 -11.94 -4.59
CA ALA A 762 -21.12 -11.04 -3.52
C ALA A 762 -22.16 -10.97 -2.38
N ALA A 763 -23.45 -10.92 -2.72
CA ALA A 763 -24.54 -10.98 -1.73
C ALA A 763 -24.53 -12.29 -0.94
N GLY A 764 -24.32 -13.44 -1.60
CA GLY A 764 -24.22 -14.74 -0.93
C GLY A 764 -23.03 -14.82 0.03
N ARG A 765 -21.86 -14.34 -0.41
CA ARG A 765 -20.65 -14.27 0.42
C ARG A 765 -20.80 -13.32 1.59
N LEU A 766 -21.52 -12.22 1.43
CA LEU A 766 -21.83 -11.30 2.52
C LEU A 766 -22.71 -11.96 3.60
N LEU A 767 -23.77 -12.68 3.19
CA LEU A 767 -24.64 -13.40 4.13
C LEU A 767 -23.90 -14.52 4.86
N ALA A 768 -22.99 -15.22 4.18
CA ALA A 768 -22.12 -16.22 4.81
C ALA A 768 -21.19 -15.59 5.85
N LEU A 769 -20.50 -14.52 5.47
CA LEU A 769 -19.63 -13.77 6.37
C LEU A 769 -20.38 -13.24 7.60
N ALA A 770 -21.61 -12.76 7.44
CA ALA A 770 -22.45 -12.36 8.57
C ALA A 770 -22.84 -13.53 9.47
N ALA A 771 -23.20 -14.68 8.92
CA ALA A 771 -23.56 -15.85 9.72
C ALA A 771 -22.37 -16.39 10.54
N ASP A 772 -21.17 -16.35 9.97
CA ASP A 772 -19.93 -16.77 10.64
C ASP A 772 -19.48 -15.80 11.75
N HIS A 773 -20.03 -14.58 11.76
CA HIS A 773 -19.74 -13.52 12.73
C HIS A 773 -21.00 -12.99 13.41
N SER A 774 -21.84 -13.91 13.94
CA SER A 774 -23.14 -13.61 14.55
C SER A 774 -23.12 -12.60 15.71
N ASP A 775 -21.98 -12.44 16.37
CA ASP A 775 -21.72 -11.50 17.46
C ASP A 775 -21.24 -10.12 16.98
N ASP A 776 -20.93 -9.94 15.69
CA ASP A 776 -20.47 -8.65 15.15
C ASP A 776 -21.64 -7.67 14.97
N TYR A 777 -21.86 -6.88 16.02
CA TYR A 777 -22.90 -5.85 16.10
C TYR A 777 -22.91 -4.86 14.91
N GLU A 778 -21.74 -4.45 14.40
CA GLU A 778 -21.65 -3.48 13.30
C GLU A 778 -21.98 -4.12 11.96
N LEU A 779 -21.54 -5.35 11.73
CA LEU A 779 -21.91 -6.11 10.55
C LEU A 779 -23.43 -6.25 10.43
N TYR A 780 -24.12 -6.50 11.55
CA TYR A 780 -25.57 -6.69 11.59
C TYR A 780 -26.38 -5.39 11.56
N LEU A 781 -25.86 -4.26 12.03
CA LEU A 781 -26.64 -3.01 12.07
C LEU A 781 -26.23 -1.95 11.04
N ASP A 782 -25.00 -2.02 10.53
CA ASP A 782 -24.44 -1.02 9.61
C ASP A 782 -24.25 -1.56 8.20
N VAL A 783 -24.16 -2.88 8.02
CA VAL A 783 -23.96 -3.49 6.70
C VAL A 783 -25.17 -4.32 6.28
N LEU A 784 -25.49 -5.39 6.99
CA LEU A 784 -26.54 -6.34 6.60
C LEU A 784 -27.91 -5.70 6.27
N PRO A 785 -28.41 -4.70 7.03
CA PRO A 785 -29.69 -4.07 6.75
C PRO A 785 -29.73 -3.30 5.42
N ASN A 786 -28.56 -2.89 4.92
CA ASN A 786 -28.41 -2.18 3.65
C ASN A 786 -28.41 -3.12 2.44
N LEU A 787 -28.42 -4.44 2.65
CA LEU A 787 -28.57 -5.41 1.57
C LEU A 787 -30.02 -5.41 1.09
N GLU A 788 -30.24 -5.08 -0.19
CA GLU A 788 -31.59 -5.06 -0.74
C GLU A 788 -32.28 -6.43 -0.60
N MET A 789 -33.52 -6.44 -0.10
CA MET A 789 -34.33 -7.66 0.03
C MET A 789 -34.55 -8.40 -1.29
N LYS A 790 -34.40 -7.73 -2.44
CA LYS A 790 -34.45 -8.37 -3.76
C LYS A 790 -33.25 -9.31 -3.98
N ALA A 791 -32.07 -8.92 -3.50
CA ALA A 791 -30.85 -9.72 -3.57
C ALA A 791 -30.75 -10.73 -2.41
N ALA A 792 -31.13 -10.33 -1.20
CA ALA A 792 -31.04 -11.19 -0.01
C ALA A 792 -32.04 -12.35 -0.01
N ALA A 793 -33.30 -12.09 -0.38
CA ALA A 793 -34.38 -13.05 -0.16
C ALA A 793 -34.19 -14.42 -0.86
N PRO A 794 -33.78 -14.51 -2.14
CA PRO A 794 -33.55 -15.81 -2.77
C PRO A 794 -32.50 -16.66 -2.04
N LEU A 795 -31.46 -16.01 -1.50
CA LEU A 795 -30.35 -16.66 -0.81
C LEU A 795 -30.76 -17.13 0.59
N LEU A 796 -31.45 -16.27 1.36
CA LEU A 796 -31.98 -16.61 2.67
C LEU A 796 -32.98 -17.76 2.62
N LEU A 797 -33.84 -17.78 1.59
CA LEU A 797 -34.84 -18.84 1.41
C LEU A 797 -34.24 -20.16 0.91
N ALA A 798 -33.09 -20.11 0.23
CA ALA A 798 -32.36 -21.30 -0.20
C ALA A 798 -31.62 -21.98 0.96
N ASN A 799 -31.25 -21.24 2.00
CA ASN A 799 -30.56 -21.75 3.18
C ASN A 799 -31.26 -21.32 4.49
N PRO A 800 -32.32 -22.01 4.90
CA PRO A 800 -33.15 -21.61 6.04
C PRO A 800 -32.41 -21.66 7.38
N GLU A 801 -31.46 -22.58 7.57
CA GLU A 801 -30.66 -22.65 8.80
C GLU A 801 -29.80 -21.39 8.96
N GLN A 802 -29.08 -21.00 7.92
CA GLN A 802 -28.29 -19.77 7.90
C GLN A 802 -29.19 -18.53 8.08
N ALA A 803 -30.37 -18.50 7.46
CA ALA A 803 -31.31 -17.40 7.62
C ALA A 803 -31.80 -17.26 9.07
N LEU A 804 -32.06 -18.37 9.77
CA LEU A 804 -32.41 -18.35 11.18
C LEU A 804 -31.26 -17.85 12.04
N THR A 805 -30.01 -18.30 11.79
CA THR A 805 -28.82 -17.76 12.46
C THR A 805 -28.72 -16.24 12.31
N LEU A 806 -28.93 -15.72 11.09
CA LEU A 806 -28.90 -14.27 10.84
C LEU A 806 -30.04 -13.54 11.57
N VAL A 807 -31.25 -14.09 11.58
CA VAL A 807 -32.41 -13.47 12.27
C VAL A 807 -32.22 -13.46 13.80
N HIS A 808 -31.73 -14.56 14.37
CA HIS A 808 -31.46 -14.67 15.80
C HIS A 808 -30.34 -13.73 16.23
N ALA A 809 -29.26 -13.66 15.45
CA ALA A 809 -28.17 -12.72 15.68
C ALA A 809 -28.67 -11.26 15.64
N MET A 810 -29.37 -10.86 14.57
CA MET A 810 -29.98 -9.52 14.46
C MET A 810 -30.89 -9.20 15.65
N THR A 811 -31.68 -10.19 16.12
CA THR A 811 -32.58 -10.02 17.27
C THR A 811 -31.82 -9.89 18.58
N GLY A 812 -30.75 -10.66 18.77
CA GLY A 812 -29.91 -10.63 19.97
C GLY A 812 -29.26 -9.26 20.21
N HIS A 813 -29.01 -8.52 19.13
CA HIS A 813 -28.41 -7.17 19.17
C HIS A 813 -29.36 -6.06 19.65
N VAL A 814 -30.61 -6.37 20.02
CA VAL A 814 -31.61 -5.39 20.51
C VAL A 814 -31.18 -4.64 21.78
N GLN A 815 -30.30 -5.23 22.60
CA GLN A 815 -29.78 -4.60 23.81
C GLN A 815 -28.58 -3.66 23.54
N GLY A 816 -28.27 -3.41 22.26
CA GLY A 816 -27.13 -2.61 21.85
C GLY A 816 -25.79 -3.31 22.10
N ASP A 817 -24.72 -2.51 22.11
CA ASP A 817 -23.34 -2.91 22.49
C ASP A 817 -23.12 -2.95 24.03
N GLY A 818 -24.20 -2.99 24.81
CA GLY A 818 -24.13 -2.98 26.28
C GLY A 818 -23.97 -1.60 26.93
N ASN A 819 -23.99 -0.49 26.15
CA ASN A 819 -23.87 0.88 26.66
C ASN A 819 -25.20 1.68 26.73
N GLY A 820 -26.34 1.11 26.29
CA GLY A 820 -27.65 1.79 26.35
C GLY A 820 -28.70 1.18 25.43
N GLN A 821 -29.84 1.86 25.29
CA GLN A 821 -30.84 1.51 24.26
C GLN A 821 -30.26 1.76 22.87
N PRO A 822 -30.60 0.92 21.86
CA PRO A 822 -30.11 1.09 20.50
C PRO A 822 -30.53 2.43 19.90
N HIS A 823 -29.68 2.99 19.04
CA HIS A 823 -29.97 4.26 18.40
C HIS A 823 -31.17 4.12 17.45
N TRP A 824 -32.03 5.15 17.37
CA TRP A 824 -33.31 5.07 16.65
C TRP A 824 -33.15 4.68 15.17
N ASN A 825 -32.09 5.16 14.51
CA ASN A 825 -31.77 4.77 13.13
C ASN A 825 -31.43 3.28 12.99
N GLU A 826 -30.78 2.67 13.99
CA GLU A 826 -30.39 1.26 13.97
C GLU A 826 -31.61 0.38 14.14
N SER A 827 -32.45 0.71 15.13
CA SER A 827 -33.72 0.04 15.38
C SER A 827 -34.62 0.11 14.15
N LYS A 828 -34.71 1.27 13.51
CA LYS A 828 -35.44 1.46 12.25
C LYS A 828 -34.93 0.54 11.14
N ARG A 829 -33.61 0.44 10.95
CA ARG A 829 -32.98 -0.44 9.95
C ARG A 829 -33.20 -1.93 10.26
N ALA A 830 -33.01 -2.34 11.51
CA ALA A 830 -33.20 -3.72 11.95
C ALA A 830 -34.67 -4.18 11.80
N ILE A 831 -35.63 -3.37 12.26
CA ILE A 831 -37.07 -3.62 12.10
C ILE A 831 -37.43 -3.73 10.62
N ALA A 832 -36.92 -2.81 9.78
CA ALA A 832 -37.19 -2.83 8.35
C ALA A 832 -36.66 -4.10 7.66
N TRP A 833 -35.45 -4.53 8.01
CA TRP A 833 -34.82 -5.74 7.46
C TRP A 833 -35.55 -7.02 7.91
N LEU A 834 -35.82 -7.16 9.21
CA LEU A 834 -36.56 -8.29 9.79
C LEU A 834 -37.98 -8.39 9.22
N ARG A 835 -38.68 -7.25 9.08
CA ARG A 835 -39.96 -7.18 8.36
C ARG A 835 -39.82 -7.64 6.92
N GLY A 836 -38.76 -7.23 6.22
CA GLY A 836 -38.44 -7.66 4.87
C GLY A 836 -38.32 -9.18 4.74
N VAL A 837 -37.58 -9.81 5.66
CA VAL A 837 -37.44 -11.27 5.76
C VAL A 837 -38.79 -11.93 6.05
N ALA A 838 -39.53 -11.45 7.04
CA ALA A 838 -40.83 -11.98 7.42
C ALA A 838 -41.86 -11.91 6.28
N VAL A 839 -41.92 -10.78 5.56
CA VAL A 839 -42.79 -10.61 4.38
C VAL A 839 -42.49 -11.67 3.31
N ARG A 840 -41.20 -11.97 3.07
CA ARG A 840 -40.77 -12.95 2.07
C ARG A 840 -41.04 -14.39 2.54
N ALA A 841 -40.72 -14.69 3.79
CA ALA A 841 -41.00 -15.98 4.41
C ALA A 841 -42.49 -16.32 4.38
N ALA A 842 -43.38 -15.35 4.68
CA ALA A 842 -44.83 -15.52 4.58
C ALA A 842 -45.32 -15.84 3.17
N ARG A 843 -44.74 -15.19 2.14
CA ARG A 843 -45.11 -15.44 0.73
C ARG A 843 -44.69 -16.83 0.27
N GLU A 844 -43.50 -17.27 0.67
CA GLU A 844 -42.92 -18.56 0.29
C GLU A 844 -43.24 -19.70 1.27
N LYS A 845 -44.11 -19.45 2.27
CA LYS A 845 -44.58 -20.43 3.25
C LYS A 845 -43.48 -21.03 4.13
N GLN A 846 -42.42 -20.27 4.40
CA GLN A 846 -41.38 -20.61 5.37
C GLN A 846 -41.81 -20.19 6.77
N TRP A 847 -42.59 -21.03 7.44
CA TRP A 847 -43.32 -20.66 8.66
C TRP A 847 -42.43 -20.37 9.86
N GLU A 848 -41.37 -21.16 10.06
CA GLU A 848 -40.42 -20.98 11.16
C GLU A 848 -39.65 -19.65 11.01
N LEU A 849 -39.11 -19.38 9.81
CA LEU A 849 -38.43 -18.12 9.52
C LEU A 849 -39.37 -16.90 9.65
N LEU A 850 -40.65 -17.04 9.28
CA LEU A 850 -41.66 -16.00 9.49
C LEU A 850 -41.85 -15.71 10.98
N GLU A 851 -42.02 -16.74 11.80
CA GLU A 851 -42.24 -16.60 13.23
C GLU A 851 -41.05 -15.92 13.91
N GLU A 852 -39.84 -16.38 13.65
CA GLU A 852 -38.62 -15.84 14.27
C GLU A 852 -38.31 -14.41 13.79
N ALA A 853 -38.49 -14.10 12.50
CA ALA A 853 -38.29 -12.75 12.00
C ALA A 853 -39.34 -11.77 12.57
N ALA A 854 -40.59 -12.22 12.75
CA ALA A 854 -41.64 -11.43 13.39
C ALA A 854 -41.36 -11.20 14.88
N ARG A 855 -40.89 -12.23 15.60
CA ARG A 855 -40.48 -12.14 17.01
C ARG A 855 -39.33 -11.13 17.16
N GLY A 856 -38.32 -11.21 16.29
CA GLY A 856 -37.24 -10.24 16.25
C GLY A 856 -37.73 -8.81 16.02
N MET A 857 -38.60 -8.63 15.02
CA MET A 857 -39.19 -7.33 14.70
C MET A 857 -39.93 -6.72 15.89
N CYS A 858 -40.78 -7.48 16.58
CA CYS A 858 -41.51 -7.01 17.77
C CYS A 858 -40.59 -6.79 18.98
N THR A 859 -39.51 -7.55 19.10
CA THR A 859 -38.50 -7.35 20.15
C THR A 859 -37.80 -6.00 19.99
N TRP A 860 -37.39 -5.66 18.76
CA TRP A 860 -36.83 -4.35 18.46
C TRP A 860 -37.83 -3.21 18.64
N ASP A 861 -39.07 -3.39 18.17
CA ASP A 861 -40.13 -2.39 18.32
C ASP A 861 -40.43 -2.06 19.80
N ALA A 862 -40.51 -3.09 20.65
CA ALA A 862 -40.71 -2.91 22.09
C ALA A 862 -39.52 -2.18 22.78
N ALA A 863 -38.31 -2.27 22.21
CA ALA A 863 -37.12 -1.65 22.78
C ALA A 863 -36.98 -0.15 22.43
N SER A 864 -37.45 0.28 21.25
CA SER A 864 -37.19 1.62 20.71
C SER A 864 -38.43 2.45 20.35
N ASN A 865 -39.62 1.85 20.21
CA ASN A 865 -40.88 2.53 19.86
C ASN A 865 -40.79 3.41 18.59
N GLU A 866 -40.43 2.80 17.46
CA GLU A 866 -40.15 3.48 16.18
C GLU A 866 -41.41 3.76 15.33
N TRP A 867 -41.96 4.96 15.44
CA TRP A 867 -43.18 5.39 14.76
C TRP A 867 -43.17 5.18 13.23
N ASP A 868 -42.05 5.44 12.56
CA ASP A 868 -41.94 5.30 11.09
C ASP A 868 -42.14 3.85 10.60
N GLN A 869 -41.77 2.86 11.41
CA GLN A 869 -41.94 1.45 11.02
C GLN A 869 -43.37 0.94 11.29
N HIS A 870 -44.11 1.56 12.21
CA HIS A 870 -45.50 1.18 12.50
C HIS A 870 -46.39 1.30 11.27
N ASP A 871 -46.22 2.32 10.44
CA ASP A 871 -46.98 2.49 9.20
C ASP A 871 -46.74 1.34 8.22
N ALA A 872 -45.47 0.97 8.01
CA ALA A 872 -45.09 -0.11 7.12
C ALA A 872 -45.54 -1.50 7.61
N ILE A 873 -45.55 -1.71 8.93
CA ILE A 873 -46.07 -2.92 9.56
C ILE A 873 -47.60 -2.98 9.42
N ARG A 874 -48.30 -1.87 9.66
CA ARG A 874 -49.76 -1.77 9.54
C ARG A 874 -50.24 -2.17 8.14
N ASP A 875 -49.59 -1.66 7.11
CA ASP A 875 -49.92 -2.01 5.72
C ASP A 875 -49.66 -3.47 5.40
N TRP A 876 -48.64 -4.07 5.99
CA TRP A 876 -48.37 -5.50 5.84
C TRP A 876 -49.41 -6.37 6.57
N LEU A 877 -49.80 -6.01 7.80
CA LEU A 877 -50.85 -6.69 8.57
C LEU A 877 -52.17 -6.77 7.80
N ARG A 878 -52.54 -5.70 7.08
CA ARG A 878 -53.74 -5.67 6.22
C ARG A 878 -53.71 -6.71 5.10
N GLN A 879 -52.54 -7.16 4.66
CA GLN A 879 -52.36 -8.09 3.55
C GLN A 879 -52.34 -9.56 3.98
N LEU A 880 -52.04 -9.86 5.25
CA LEU A 880 -51.88 -11.22 5.73
C LEU A 880 -53.20 -11.98 5.87
N ARG A 881 -53.20 -13.26 5.49
CA ARG A 881 -54.37 -14.15 5.55
C ARG A 881 -53.97 -15.55 6.00
N GLY A 882 -54.88 -16.27 6.63
CA GLY A 882 -54.73 -17.70 6.90
C GLY A 882 -53.57 -18.00 7.86
N GLN A 883 -52.75 -19.00 7.55
CA GLN A 883 -51.68 -19.48 8.46
C GLN A 883 -50.65 -18.39 8.81
N ALA A 884 -50.25 -17.55 7.85
CA ALA A 884 -49.32 -16.45 8.11
C ALA A 884 -49.92 -15.42 9.10
N ALA A 885 -51.22 -15.15 9.00
CA ALA A 885 -51.93 -14.27 9.93
C ALA A 885 -52.07 -14.90 11.33
N GLN A 886 -52.21 -16.22 11.43
CA GLN A 886 -52.27 -16.93 12.71
C GLN A 886 -50.93 -16.90 13.45
N ILE A 887 -49.82 -17.15 12.74
CA ILE A 887 -48.46 -17.08 13.29
C ILE A 887 -48.17 -15.68 13.80
N LEU A 888 -48.37 -14.65 12.97
CA LEU A 888 -48.10 -13.28 13.39
C LEU A 888 -49.02 -12.82 14.53
N ALA A 889 -50.29 -13.26 14.54
CA ALA A 889 -51.18 -13.01 15.66
C ALA A 889 -50.72 -13.69 16.97
N ALA A 890 -50.02 -14.83 16.89
CA ALA A 890 -49.42 -15.46 18.07
C ALA A 890 -48.28 -14.60 18.60
N VAL A 891 -47.35 -14.17 17.73
CA VAL A 891 -46.26 -13.26 18.12
C VAL A 891 -46.82 -11.97 18.72
N LEU A 892 -47.79 -11.30 18.08
CA LEU A 892 -48.37 -10.06 18.62
C LEU A 892 -49.00 -10.22 20.02
N ARG A 893 -49.51 -11.40 20.38
CA ARG A 893 -50.02 -11.65 21.74
C ARG A 893 -48.90 -11.70 22.79
N GLU A 894 -47.69 -12.07 22.38
CA GLU A 894 -46.51 -12.13 23.25
C GLU A 894 -45.89 -10.74 23.46
N TYR A 895 -46.15 -9.80 22.54
CA TYR A 895 -45.65 -8.42 22.57
C TYR A 895 -46.80 -7.40 22.61
N PRO A 896 -47.52 -7.27 23.73
CA PRO A 896 -48.71 -6.43 23.84
C PRO A 896 -48.43 -4.93 23.60
N ASP A 897 -47.24 -4.44 23.99
CA ASP A 897 -46.83 -3.05 23.78
C ASP A 897 -46.73 -2.75 22.27
N SER A 898 -46.04 -3.61 21.52
CA SER A 898 -45.94 -3.52 20.05
C SER A 898 -47.33 -3.62 19.40
N ALA A 899 -48.17 -4.57 19.85
CA ALA A 899 -49.52 -4.76 19.33
C ALA A 899 -50.44 -3.55 19.57
N GLY A 900 -50.23 -2.81 20.66
CA GLY A 900 -50.99 -1.61 21.02
C GLY A 900 -50.94 -0.51 19.96
N HIS A 901 -49.84 -0.40 19.22
CA HIS A 901 -49.66 0.61 18.16
C HIS A 901 -50.57 0.41 16.93
N PHE A 902 -51.25 -0.75 16.84
CA PHE A 902 -52.11 -1.12 15.72
C PHE A 902 -53.60 -1.21 16.09
N ALA A 903 -54.01 -0.57 17.20
CA ALA A 903 -55.38 -0.61 17.73
C ALA A 903 -56.47 -0.24 16.69
N ASP A 904 -56.14 0.63 15.73
CA ASP A 904 -57.02 1.05 14.65
C ASP A 904 -57.47 -0.11 13.75
N LEU A 905 -56.61 -1.12 13.56
CA LEU A 905 -56.90 -2.30 12.73
C LEU A 905 -58.02 -3.18 13.28
N THR A 906 -58.33 -3.11 14.58
CA THR A 906 -59.39 -3.92 15.21
C THR A 906 -60.77 -3.68 14.58
N ARG A 907 -61.00 -2.47 14.05
CA ARG A 907 -62.25 -2.04 13.43
C ARG A 907 -62.30 -2.32 11.92
N GLU A 908 -61.17 -2.65 11.31
CA GLU A 908 -61.07 -2.94 9.88
C GLU A 908 -61.48 -4.37 9.55
N ARG A 909 -62.70 -4.58 9.04
CA ARG A 909 -63.23 -5.92 8.70
C ARG A 909 -62.42 -6.66 7.63
N THR A 910 -61.60 -5.95 6.87
CA THR A 910 -60.70 -6.48 5.84
C THR A 910 -59.47 -7.17 6.44
N VAL A 911 -59.10 -6.87 7.69
CA VAL A 911 -57.98 -7.50 8.40
C VAL A 911 -58.39 -8.87 8.93
N ASP A 912 -57.47 -9.83 8.88
CA ASP A 912 -57.70 -11.19 9.36
C ASP A 912 -58.20 -11.20 10.83
N MET A 913 -59.16 -12.07 11.13
CA MET A 913 -59.78 -12.15 12.45
C MET A 913 -58.76 -12.50 13.55
N ALA A 914 -57.74 -13.31 13.24
CA ALA A 914 -56.71 -13.68 14.20
C ALA A 914 -55.87 -12.47 14.64
N ILE A 915 -55.47 -11.63 13.68
CA ILE A 915 -54.69 -10.40 13.92
C ILE A 915 -55.52 -9.41 14.74
N ARG A 916 -56.79 -9.17 14.35
CA ARG A 916 -57.70 -8.30 15.11
C ARG A 916 -57.91 -8.78 16.53
N GLY A 917 -58.05 -10.09 16.73
CA GLY A 917 -58.17 -10.70 18.05
C GLY A 917 -56.94 -10.45 18.92
N ALA A 918 -55.72 -10.65 18.37
CA ALA A 918 -54.48 -10.41 19.08
C ALA A 918 -54.33 -8.94 19.54
N ILE A 919 -54.56 -7.98 18.63
CA ILE A 919 -54.49 -6.54 18.94
C ILE A 919 -55.56 -6.14 19.96
N ASN A 920 -56.79 -6.63 19.82
CA ASN A 920 -57.86 -6.31 20.76
C ASN A 920 -57.56 -6.84 22.18
N SER A 921 -56.93 -8.02 22.29
CA SER A 921 -56.47 -8.55 23.57
C SER A 921 -55.38 -7.69 24.21
N ALA A 922 -54.46 -7.12 23.43
CA ALA A 922 -53.41 -6.24 23.94
C ALA A 922 -53.94 -4.87 24.40
N THR A 923 -54.92 -4.31 23.69
CA THR A 923 -55.50 -2.97 23.98
C THR A 923 -56.59 -2.95 25.04
N SER A 924 -57.09 -4.12 25.47
CA SER A 924 -58.11 -4.26 26.51
C SER A 924 -57.54 -4.53 27.91
N GLY A 925 -56.21 -4.57 28.03
CA GLY A 925 -55.47 -4.88 29.26
C GLY A 925 -55.16 -3.67 30.13
#